data_AF-A0AAW2LY60-F1
#
_entry.id   AF-A0AAW2LY60-F1
#
_cell.length_a   1.000
_cell.length_b   1.000
_cell.length_c   1.000
_cell.angle_alpha   90.00
_cell.angle_beta   90.00
_cell.angle_gamma   90.00
#
_symmetry.space_group_name_H-M   'P 1'
#
loop_
_entity.id
_entity.type
_entity.pdbx_description
1 polymer ?
#
loop_
_entity_poly.entity_id
_entity_poly.type
_entity_poly.pdbx_seq_one_letter_code
_entity_poly.pdbx_strand_id
1 'polypeptide(L)'
;MQNSKLVQGNCLDPDHLICFVVRHLEAFHQQSFVPPPPHRLISPPHWQYPPPNFVKLNFDGAVFDRGKETGIGVVARNDRGDCVGWLSLRLAKTSDGPLAEAFAAREAVLFAINRGWQNVVLEGDCATLITKLLSGLRDFSAIGSITLDIQNLISYLQFSRFSFVQRSCNSVAHALAKLALGSASGESNIPAPAAHFADVEDHQLRKEETCSKTLMASSPATSCPPFKFSAKYYHEDGGGCFRQASFFEGKAVLNQGVGYSVILGFGLSSLSLPLSWCGWRRGMWVLVTRQNGSTQQWTWAATILQSSNVAWEYGISGPFWYASGATIQVLLFGVMAIEIKRKAPHAHTVCEIVKARWGTAAHIVFLTFCFMTNIIVTAMLLLGGSAVVNALTGVNIYAASFLIPLGVIVYTLAGGLKATFLASYIHSVIVHVVLVIFVYLVYVASNDLGSPSTVYQRLLDVSSKARSCQDPISHVGQSCGPVNGNYKGSYVTMLSSGGLVFGIINIVGNFGTVFVDNGYWVSAIAARPSSTHKGYLLGGLVWFAVPFSLATSLGLGALALDLPITATEASHGLVPPATAIALMGKGGSVLLLTMLFMAVTSAGSSELIAVSSLCTYDIYRTYINPDASGKQILKVSRIVVLVFGCLMGILAVILNKAGVSLGWMYLAMGVFIGSAVIPIAFMLLWRKANATGAILGTVTGCLLGIITWLTVTKDYDWETTKQITVVEKEKSELSADEFKEEKLIRAKRWIVKWGVGFTLVIVVLWPILTLPAGKSMLSIIYLPRFMLDLRSNPPIPHPTLPFCFLAYIWQENLSNHRRQFNTGYFTFWAVIAIAWGTIGSAVIIVLPLVESWETIQNVLLGMFTNDRLIEKMEELNLKLQTIISAMPEAERIYLLEKEKAKKKEASEIEVQIK
;
A
#
# COMPACT_ATOMS: atom_id res chain seq x y z
N MET A 1 -31.13 -54.45 -1.32
CA MET A 1 -30.76 -54.89 0.05
C MET A 1 -30.82 -53.65 0.93
N GLN A 2 -31.62 -53.45 1.97
CA GLN A 2 -32.65 -54.13 2.78
C GLN A 2 -33.60 -52.96 3.19
N ASN A 3 -34.92 -53.05 3.30
CA ASN A 3 -35.78 -54.18 3.62
C ASN A 3 -37.01 -54.25 2.72
N SER A 4 -37.20 -55.44 2.19
CA SER A 4 -38.42 -56.02 1.64
C SER A 4 -39.48 -56.26 2.74
N LYS A 5 -40.75 -55.97 2.43
CA LYS A 5 -41.85 -56.89 2.75
C LYS A 5 -42.75 -57.01 1.51
N LEU A 6 -42.65 -58.17 0.88
CA LEU A 6 -43.60 -58.72 -0.08
C LEU A 6 -44.87 -59.16 0.65
N VAL A 7 -46.03 -58.94 0.03
CA VAL A 7 -47.19 -59.83 0.22
C VAL A 7 -47.71 -60.24 -1.15
N GLN A 8 -47.45 -61.51 -1.47
CA GLN A 8 -48.21 -62.40 -2.35
C GLN A 8 -48.33 -62.06 -3.84
N GLY A 9 -47.20 -62.09 -4.54
CA GLY A 9 -47.01 -63.10 -5.59
C GLY A 9 -47.85 -63.04 -6.88
N ASN A 10 -48.65 -62.01 -7.12
CA ASN A 10 -49.26 -61.73 -8.43
C ASN A 10 -48.98 -60.26 -8.79
N CYS A 11 -48.51 -60.01 -10.02
CA CYS A 11 -48.44 -58.64 -10.54
C CYS A 11 -49.87 -58.09 -10.62
N LEU A 12 -50.20 -57.15 -9.74
CA LEU A 12 -51.43 -56.38 -9.84
C LEU A 12 -51.20 -55.24 -10.82
N ASP A 13 -51.98 -55.26 -11.90
CA ASP A 13 -52.01 -54.27 -12.95
C ASP A 13 -52.20 -52.86 -12.35
N PRO A 14 -51.41 -51.83 -12.76
CA PRO A 14 -51.49 -50.48 -12.20
C PRO A 14 -52.89 -49.88 -12.18
N ASP A 15 -53.72 -50.24 -13.16
CA ASP A 15 -55.10 -49.75 -13.27
C ASP A 15 -56.00 -50.30 -12.14
N HIS A 16 -55.73 -51.50 -11.63
CA HIS A 16 -56.48 -52.07 -10.51
C HIS A 16 -56.12 -51.39 -9.17
N LEU A 17 -54.87 -50.94 -9.00
CA LEU A 17 -54.44 -50.20 -7.81
C LEU A 17 -55.05 -48.80 -7.77
N ILE A 18 -55.14 -48.15 -8.93
CA ILE A 18 -55.80 -46.85 -9.08
C ILE A 18 -57.30 -46.99 -8.78
N CYS A 19 -57.98 -48.00 -9.32
CA CYS A 19 -59.39 -48.25 -8.99
C CYS A 19 -59.61 -48.57 -7.50
N PHE A 20 -58.70 -49.29 -6.84
CA PHE A 20 -58.80 -49.57 -5.40
C PHE A 20 -58.64 -48.30 -4.55
N VAL A 21 -57.68 -47.44 -4.90
CA VAL A 21 -57.43 -46.16 -4.22
C VAL A 21 -58.57 -45.18 -4.44
N VAL A 22 -59.11 -45.10 -5.66
CA VAL A 22 -60.27 -44.25 -6.01
C VAL A 22 -61.52 -44.71 -5.27
N ARG A 23 -61.82 -46.02 -5.22
CA ARG A 23 -62.97 -46.53 -4.44
C ARG A 23 -62.82 -46.31 -2.94
N HIS A 24 -61.61 -46.41 -2.38
CA HIS A 24 -61.38 -46.12 -0.96
C HIS A 24 -61.52 -44.61 -0.66
N LEU A 25 -61.11 -43.75 -1.59
CA LEU A 25 -61.28 -42.29 -1.50
C LEU A 25 -62.75 -41.87 -1.64
N GLU A 26 -63.54 -42.56 -2.46
CA GLU A 26 -64.99 -42.35 -2.58
C GLU A 26 -65.74 -42.85 -1.33
N ALA A 27 -65.37 -44.01 -0.78
CA ALA A 27 -65.95 -44.52 0.46
C ALA A 27 -65.64 -43.61 1.67
N PHE A 28 -64.44 -43.01 1.71
CA PHE A 28 -64.05 -42.03 2.74
C PHE A 28 -64.81 -40.71 2.61
N HIS A 29 -65.08 -40.26 1.38
CA HIS A 29 -65.92 -39.09 1.13
C HIS A 29 -67.40 -39.32 1.51
N GLN A 30 -67.92 -40.55 1.37
CA GLN A 30 -69.32 -40.86 1.69
C GLN A 30 -69.58 -41.09 3.19
N GLN A 31 -68.57 -41.40 4.01
CA GLN A 31 -68.73 -41.59 5.47
C GLN A 31 -68.60 -40.30 6.32
N SER A 32 -68.35 -39.14 5.70
CA SER A 32 -68.11 -37.88 6.43
C SER A 32 -69.36 -37.00 6.65
N PHE A 33 -70.57 -37.52 6.45
CA PHE A 33 -71.83 -36.79 6.72
C PHE A 33 -72.75 -37.54 7.69
N VAL A 34 -72.62 -37.23 8.98
CA VAL A 34 -73.73 -37.22 9.96
C VAL A 34 -73.55 -35.98 10.85
N PRO A 35 -74.57 -35.14 11.08
CA PRO A 35 -74.41 -33.85 11.77
C PRO A 35 -74.56 -33.96 13.30
N PRO A 36 -73.83 -33.17 14.10
CA PRO A 36 -74.21 -32.81 15.47
C PRO A 36 -74.92 -31.43 15.54
N PRO A 37 -75.61 -31.09 16.65
CA PRO A 37 -76.61 -30.02 16.76
C PRO A 37 -75.99 -28.60 16.81
N PRO A 38 -76.79 -27.51 16.76
CA PRO A 38 -76.35 -26.24 16.21
C PRO A 38 -75.49 -25.44 17.19
N HIS A 39 -74.24 -25.21 16.82
CA HIS A 39 -73.41 -24.15 17.40
C HIS A 39 -73.01 -23.15 16.32
N ARG A 40 -73.52 -21.92 16.50
CA ARG A 40 -73.28 -20.65 15.78
C ARG A 40 -72.31 -20.72 14.59
N LEU A 41 -72.84 -20.43 13.39
CA LEU A 41 -72.10 -20.11 12.17
C LEU A 41 -71.03 -19.04 12.45
N ILE A 42 -69.76 -19.45 12.49
CA ILE A 42 -68.63 -18.56 12.25
C ILE A 42 -68.28 -18.74 10.77
N SER A 43 -68.53 -17.71 9.97
CA SER A 43 -68.12 -17.65 8.56
C SER A 43 -66.62 -17.97 8.40
N PRO A 44 -66.21 -18.64 7.30
CA PRO A 44 -64.80 -18.92 7.04
C PRO A 44 -63.98 -17.61 7.04
N PRO A 45 -62.73 -17.62 7.52
CA PRO A 45 -61.93 -16.40 7.62
C PRO A 45 -61.64 -15.86 6.22
N HIS A 46 -62.29 -14.75 5.85
CA HIS A 46 -62.01 -14.00 4.64
C HIS A 46 -60.86 -13.01 4.92
N TRP A 47 -59.96 -12.83 3.95
CA TRP A 47 -58.90 -11.83 4.04
C TRP A 47 -59.51 -10.43 4.20
N GLN A 48 -58.99 -9.64 5.14
CA GLN A 48 -59.54 -8.32 5.48
C GLN A 48 -58.67 -7.20 4.91
N TYR A 49 -59.32 -6.15 4.40
CA TYR A 49 -58.65 -4.95 3.90
C TYR A 49 -57.81 -4.26 5.00
N PRO A 50 -56.69 -3.61 4.66
CA PRO A 50 -55.94 -2.78 5.61
C PRO A 50 -56.75 -1.54 6.05
N PRO A 51 -56.37 -0.93 7.19
CA PRO A 51 -56.91 0.37 7.60
C PRO A 51 -56.68 1.46 6.53
N PRO A 52 -57.47 2.55 6.53
CA PRO A 52 -57.27 3.66 5.60
C PRO A 52 -55.82 4.19 5.63
N ASN A 53 -55.28 4.51 4.46
CA ASN A 53 -53.88 4.94 4.26
C ASN A 53 -52.79 3.90 4.56
N PHE A 54 -53.13 2.61 4.71
CA PHE A 54 -52.15 1.53 4.80
C PHE A 54 -52.12 0.67 3.54
N VAL A 55 -50.92 0.22 3.16
CA VAL A 55 -50.72 -0.82 2.15
C VAL A 55 -50.40 -2.13 2.86
N LYS A 56 -51.13 -3.18 2.52
CA LYS A 56 -50.93 -4.52 3.09
C LYS A 56 -50.21 -5.40 2.08
N LEU A 57 -49.08 -5.98 2.49
CA LEU A 57 -48.25 -6.84 1.69
C LEU A 57 -48.35 -8.27 2.20
N ASN A 58 -48.88 -9.17 1.37
CA ASN A 58 -48.89 -10.61 1.58
C ASN A 58 -47.68 -11.22 0.88
N PHE A 59 -46.88 -12.03 1.59
CA PHE A 59 -45.66 -12.66 1.06
C PHE A 59 -45.68 -14.19 1.23
N ASP A 60 -44.99 -14.92 0.35
CA ASP A 60 -44.87 -16.38 0.38
C ASP A 60 -43.54 -16.84 -0.27
N GLY A 61 -42.97 -17.94 0.22
CA GLY A 61 -41.74 -18.53 -0.27
C GLY A 61 -41.90 -20.01 -0.67
N ALA A 62 -41.67 -20.34 -1.93
CA ALA A 62 -41.77 -21.70 -2.45
C ALA A 62 -40.39 -22.31 -2.75
N VAL A 63 -40.11 -23.50 -2.22
CA VAL A 63 -38.87 -24.26 -2.50
C VAL A 63 -39.16 -25.34 -3.55
N PHE A 64 -38.25 -25.50 -4.52
CA PHE A 64 -38.42 -26.49 -5.60
C PHE A 64 -37.28 -27.53 -5.63
N ASP A 65 -37.66 -28.80 -5.66
CA ASP A 65 -36.74 -29.96 -5.47
C ASP A 65 -35.75 -30.18 -6.62
N ARG A 66 -36.06 -29.74 -7.86
CA ARG A 66 -35.23 -30.04 -9.04
C ARG A 66 -33.94 -29.19 -9.19
N GLY A 67 -33.71 -28.18 -8.33
CA GLY A 67 -32.54 -27.31 -8.44
C GLY A 67 -32.05 -26.59 -7.17
N LYS A 68 -32.65 -26.85 -5.99
CA LYS A 68 -32.45 -26.02 -4.77
C LYS A 68 -32.72 -24.53 -5.03
N GLU A 69 -33.80 -24.26 -5.74
CA GLU A 69 -34.20 -22.90 -6.10
C GLU A 69 -35.41 -22.48 -5.30
N THR A 70 -35.54 -21.17 -5.10
CA THR A 70 -36.57 -20.59 -4.26
C THR A 70 -37.32 -19.53 -5.05
N GLY A 71 -38.63 -19.69 -5.15
CA GLY A 71 -39.54 -18.68 -5.68
C GLY A 71 -40.07 -17.81 -4.55
N ILE A 72 -40.11 -16.50 -4.77
CA ILE A 72 -40.68 -15.51 -3.86
C ILE A 72 -41.89 -14.89 -4.54
N GLY A 73 -43.00 -14.79 -3.82
CA GLY A 73 -44.20 -14.09 -4.25
C GLY A 73 -44.59 -13.03 -3.23
N VAL A 74 -44.89 -11.81 -3.70
CA VAL A 74 -45.43 -10.73 -2.86
C VAL A 74 -46.58 -10.04 -3.61
N VAL A 75 -47.67 -9.74 -2.92
CA VAL A 75 -48.77 -8.93 -3.45
C VAL A 75 -49.11 -7.82 -2.46
N ALA A 76 -49.24 -6.59 -2.96
CA ALA A 76 -49.55 -5.39 -2.20
C ALA A 76 -50.95 -4.88 -2.53
N ARG A 77 -51.77 -4.60 -1.51
CA ARG A 77 -53.15 -4.12 -1.65
C ARG A 77 -53.45 -2.88 -0.80
N ASN A 78 -54.27 -1.98 -1.31
CA ASN A 78 -54.73 -0.78 -0.60
C ASN A 78 -55.95 -1.08 0.31
N ASP A 79 -56.46 -0.04 0.96
CA ASP A 79 -57.64 -0.04 1.85
C ASP A 79 -58.97 -0.36 1.15
N ARG A 80 -58.99 -0.37 -0.19
CA ARG A 80 -60.12 -0.80 -1.03
C ARG A 80 -60.00 -2.24 -1.51
N GLY A 81 -58.85 -2.88 -1.27
CA GLY A 81 -58.55 -4.23 -1.75
C GLY A 81 -57.92 -4.32 -3.13
N ASP A 82 -57.69 -3.19 -3.78
CA ASP A 82 -57.10 -3.15 -5.11
C ASP A 82 -55.63 -3.55 -5.04
N CYS A 83 -55.17 -4.33 -6.02
CA CYS A 83 -53.76 -4.68 -6.16
C CYS A 83 -52.97 -3.45 -6.63
N VAL A 84 -52.14 -2.90 -5.75
CA VAL A 84 -51.29 -1.73 -6.03
C VAL A 84 -49.86 -2.10 -6.44
N GLY A 85 -49.50 -3.38 -6.35
CA GLY A 85 -48.24 -3.91 -6.85
C GLY A 85 -48.07 -5.39 -6.53
N TRP A 86 -47.22 -6.07 -7.29
CA TRP A 86 -46.85 -7.46 -7.03
C TRP A 86 -45.40 -7.71 -7.44
N LEU A 87 -44.82 -8.76 -6.86
CA LEU A 87 -43.43 -9.18 -7.07
C LEU A 87 -43.38 -10.70 -7.21
N SER A 88 -42.67 -11.19 -8.23
CA SER A 88 -42.31 -12.61 -8.36
C SER A 88 -40.83 -12.72 -8.71
N LEU A 89 -40.05 -13.30 -7.80
CA LEU A 89 -38.58 -13.38 -7.91
C LEU A 89 -38.09 -14.82 -7.75
N ARG A 90 -37.04 -15.17 -8.49
CA ARG A 90 -36.33 -16.43 -8.36
C ARG A 90 -34.98 -16.17 -7.69
N LEU A 91 -34.72 -16.86 -6.58
CA LEU A 91 -33.45 -16.85 -5.87
C LEU A 91 -32.74 -18.20 -5.97
N ALA A 92 -31.42 -18.16 -6.15
CA ALA A 92 -30.58 -19.35 -6.14
C ALA A 92 -30.21 -19.73 -4.70
N LYS A 93 -30.45 -21.00 -4.33
CA LYS A 93 -30.07 -21.66 -3.07
C LYS A 93 -30.83 -21.26 -1.80
N THR A 94 -31.97 -21.90 -1.58
CA THR A 94 -32.37 -22.37 -0.23
C THR A 94 -33.10 -23.71 -0.35
N SER A 95 -32.97 -24.58 0.66
CA SER A 95 -33.63 -25.91 0.72
C SER A 95 -34.55 -26.06 1.95
N ASP A 96 -34.86 -24.95 2.61
CA ASP A 96 -35.62 -24.91 3.86
C ASP A 96 -36.80 -23.94 3.72
N GLY A 97 -38.03 -24.43 3.91
CA GLY A 97 -39.27 -23.68 3.67
C GLY A 97 -39.38 -22.41 4.53
N PRO A 98 -39.20 -22.48 5.85
CA PRO A 98 -39.20 -21.29 6.72
C PRO A 98 -38.13 -20.25 6.37
N LEU A 99 -37.01 -20.67 5.76
CA LEU A 99 -35.97 -19.75 5.29
C LEU A 99 -36.40 -19.06 4.00
N ALA A 100 -37.07 -19.77 3.08
CA ALA A 100 -37.67 -19.18 1.89
C ALA A 100 -38.73 -18.12 2.25
N GLU A 101 -39.58 -18.40 3.24
CA GLU A 101 -40.55 -17.46 3.79
C GLU A 101 -39.87 -16.21 4.36
N ALA A 102 -38.74 -16.38 5.06
CA ALA A 102 -37.98 -15.26 5.61
C ALA A 102 -37.39 -14.36 4.51
N PHE A 103 -36.89 -14.95 3.42
CA PHE A 103 -36.46 -14.18 2.25
C PHE A 103 -37.63 -13.47 1.57
N ALA A 104 -38.80 -14.11 1.44
CA ALA A 104 -40.00 -13.47 0.89
C ALA A 104 -40.44 -12.26 1.72
N ALA A 105 -40.43 -12.37 3.05
CA ALA A 105 -40.72 -11.26 3.95
C ALA A 105 -39.74 -10.09 3.79
N ARG A 106 -38.45 -10.40 3.63
CA ARG A 106 -37.40 -9.40 3.42
C ARG A 106 -37.57 -8.66 2.09
N GLU A 107 -37.83 -9.39 1.01
CA GLU A 107 -38.08 -8.78 -0.29
C GLU A 107 -39.39 -7.97 -0.31
N ALA A 108 -40.40 -8.36 0.46
CA ALA A 108 -41.62 -7.56 0.64
C ALA A 108 -41.33 -6.20 1.30
N VAL A 109 -40.45 -6.14 2.32
CA VAL A 109 -40.02 -4.87 2.94
C VAL A 109 -39.26 -4.01 1.93
N LEU A 110 -38.31 -4.59 1.19
CA LEU A 110 -37.54 -3.87 0.18
C LEU A 110 -38.43 -3.35 -0.95
N PHE A 111 -39.42 -4.15 -1.37
CA PHE A 111 -40.42 -3.75 -2.35
C PHE A 111 -41.21 -2.54 -1.85
N ALA A 112 -41.65 -2.53 -0.59
CA ALA A 112 -42.34 -1.39 -0.01
C ALA A 112 -41.48 -0.12 0.08
N ILE A 113 -40.20 -0.25 0.47
CA ILE A 113 -39.23 0.86 0.50
C ILE A 113 -39.03 1.44 -0.90
N ASN A 114 -38.80 0.58 -1.90
CA ASN A 114 -38.58 1.00 -3.29
C ASN A 114 -39.81 1.70 -3.89
N ARG A 115 -41.02 1.29 -3.46
CA ARG A 115 -42.29 1.93 -3.86
C ARG A 115 -42.64 3.18 -3.05
N GLY A 116 -41.83 3.52 -2.03
CA GLY A 116 -42.05 4.69 -1.19
C GLY A 116 -43.27 4.58 -0.25
N TRP A 117 -43.81 3.39 -0.02
CA TRP A 117 -44.95 3.19 0.88
C TRP A 117 -44.50 3.26 2.33
N GLN A 118 -44.96 4.28 3.06
CA GLN A 118 -44.56 4.50 4.45
C GLN A 118 -45.41 3.68 5.44
N ASN A 119 -46.72 3.63 5.26
CA ASN A 119 -47.66 2.95 6.14
C ASN A 119 -47.93 1.52 5.66
N VAL A 120 -47.23 0.54 6.25
CA VAL A 120 -47.21 -0.84 5.74
C VAL A 120 -47.61 -1.87 6.79
N VAL A 121 -48.39 -2.87 6.38
CA VAL A 121 -48.69 -4.10 7.13
C VAL A 121 -48.13 -5.29 6.37
N LEU A 122 -47.37 -6.17 7.04
CA LEU A 122 -46.81 -7.39 6.45
C LEU A 122 -47.55 -8.63 6.95
N GLU A 123 -48.01 -9.48 6.02
CA GLU A 123 -48.75 -10.71 6.30
C GLU A 123 -48.11 -11.93 5.64
N GLY A 124 -47.99 -13.02 6.40
CA GLY A 124 -47.50 -14.31 5.91
C GLY A 124 -48.17 -15.49 6.61
N ASP A 125 -48.09 -16.68 6.00
CA ASP A 125 -48.72 -17.92 6.48
C ASP A 125 -47.77 -18.81 7.33
N CYS A 126 -46.53 -18.35 7.55
CA CYS A 126 -45.54 -19.06 8.35
C CYS A 126 -45.58 -18.59 9.82
N ALA A 127 -46.29 -19.34 10.67
CA ALA A 127 -46.43 -19.03 12.11
C ALA A 127 -45.06 -18.91 12.82
N THR A 128 -44.09 -19.75 12.43
CA THR A 128 -42.75 -19.75 13.00
C THR A 128 -42.01 -18.44 12.70
N LEU A 129 -42.09 -17.93 11.47
CA LEU A 129 -41.45 -16.69 11.07
C LEU A 129 -42.12 -15.48 11.74
N ILE A 130 -43.45 -15.40 11.70
CA ILE A 130 -44.20 -14.28 12.30
C ILE A 130 -43.95 -14.21 13.80
N THR A 131 -43.95 -15.34 14.51
CA THR A 131 -43.66 -15.37 15.96
C THR A 131 -42.25 -14.89 16.27
N LYS A 132 -41.26 -15.22 15.44
CA LYS A 132 -39.87 -14.74 15.60
C LYS A 132 -39.73 -13.24 15.33
N LEU A 133 -40.43 -12.73 14.32
CA LEU A 133 -40.44 -11.29 14.01
C LEU A 133 -41.10 -10.47 15.13
N LEU A 134 -42.13 -11.02 15.78
CA LEU A 134 -42.83 -10.38 16.90
C LEU A 134 -42.07 -10.48 18.24
N SER A 135 -41.28 -11.54 18.48
CA SER A 135 -40.62 -11.75 19.77
C SER A 135 -39.43 -10.82 20.02
N GLY A 136 -38.76 -10.33 18.97
CA GLY A 136 -37.63 -9.39 19.10
C GLY A 136 -36.38 -9.94 19.80
N LEU A 137 -36.37 -11.23 20.18
CA LEU A 137 -35.25 -11.88 20.85
C LEU A 137 -34.16 -12.25 19.84
N ARG A 138 -32.88 -12.09 20.22
CA ARG A 138 -31.74 -12.44 19.36
C ARG A 138 -31.69 -13.95 19.15
N ASP A 139 -31.96 -14.38 17.92
CA ASP A 139 -31.87 -15.76 17.46
C ASP A 139 -30.58 -15.95 16.63
N PHE A 140 -29.74 -16.93 17.01
CA PHE A 140 -28.48 -17.24 16.32
C PHE A 140 -28.63 -18.22 15.14
N SER A 141 -29.87 -18.57 14.75
CA SER A 141 -30.15 -19.39 13.57
C SER A 141 -30.05 -18.61 12.25
N ALA A 142 -30.03 -19.33 11.12
CA ALA A 142 -30.01 -18.73 9.78
C ALA A 142 -31.22 -17.79 9.54
N ILE A 143 -32.40 -18.18 10.04
CA ILE A 143 -33.62 -17.35 10.02
C ILE A 143 -33.44 -16.12 10.91
N GLY A 144 -32.79 -16.27 12.07
CA GLY A 144 -32.49 -15.17 13.01
C GLY A 144 -31.70 -14.01 12.40
N SER A 145 -30.77 -14.33 11.49
CA SER A 145 -29.99 -13.33 10.75
C SER A 145 -30.86 -12.52 9.78
N ILE A 146 -31.82 -13.16 9.12
CA ILE A 146 -32.75 -12.51 8.18
C ILE A 146 -33.80 -11.71 8.93
N THR A 147 -34.34 -12.22 10.04
CA THR A 147 -35.30 -11.48 10.88
C THR A 147 -34.68 -10.21 11.46
N LEU A 148 -33.38 -10.22 11.80
CA LEU A 148 -32.65 -9.02 12.23
C LEU A 148 -32.51 -8.00 11.09
N ASP A 149 -32.25 -8.46 9.86
CA ASP A 149 -32.19 -7.59 8.68
C ASP A 149 -33.56 -6.96 8.38
N ILE A 150 -34.64 -7.76 8.45
CA ILE A 150 -36.02 -7.28 8.32
C ILE A 150 -36.33 -6.20 9.36
N GLN A 151 -35.97 -6.43 10.64
CA GLN A 151 -36.18 -5.45 11.70
C GLN A 151 -35.40 -4.14 11.47
N ASN A 152 -34.19 -4.23 10.93
CA ASN A 152 -33.41 -3.04 10.56
C ASN A 152 -34.03 -2.31 9.35
N LEU A 153 -34.46 -3.03 8.32
CA LEU A 153 -35.07 -2.46 7.11
C LEU A 153 -36.41 -1.79 7.41
N ILE A 154 -37.18 -2.34 8.34
CA ILE A 154 -38.45 -1.76 8.79
C ILE A 154 -38.28 -0.39 9.47
N SER A 155 -37.11 -0.09 10.04
CA SER A 155 -36.84 1.24 10.62
C SER A 155 -36.91 2.39 9.60
N TYR A 156 -36.86 2.08 8.30
CA TYR A 156 -37.02 3.05 7.21
C TYR A 156 -38.49 3.28 6.80
N LEU A 157 -39.45 2.59 7.44
CA LEU A 157 -40.89 2.66 7.17
C LEU A 157 -41.66 3.11 8.43
N GLN A 158 -42.83 3.73 8.27
CA GLN A 158 -43.85 3.87 9.33
C GLN A 158 -44.63 2.55 9.46
N PHE A 159 -43.89 1.47 9.77
CA PHE A 159 -44.40 0.11 9.82
C PHE A 159 -45.38 -0.10 10.98
N SER A 160 -46.50 -0.76 10.69
CA SER A 160 -47.54 -1.01 11.69
C SER A 160 -47.34 -2.32 12.45
N ARG A 161 -47.38 -3.46 11.76
CA ARG A 161 -47.30 -4.79 12.39
C ARG A 161 -47.04 -5.92 11.40
N PHE A 162 -46.50 -7.02 11.94
CA PHE A 162 -46.54 -8.34 11.32
C PHE A 162 -47.82 -9.05 11.73
N SER A 163 -48.46 -9.75 10.80
CA SER A 163 -49.67 -10.51 11.08
C SER A 163 -49.61 -11.89 10.45
N PHE A 164 -49.97 -12.92 11.23
CA PHE A 164 -50.10 -14.28 10.75
C PHE A 164 -51.48 -14.46 10.13
N VAL A 165 -51.55 -15.12 8.96
CA VAL A 165 -52.81 -15.44 8.28
C VAL A 165 -52.86 -16.92 7.91
N GLN A 166 -54.06 -17.48 7.78
CA GLN A 166 -54.22 -18.85 7.27
C GLN A 166 -53.86 -18.91 5.77
N ARG A 167 -53.40 -20.07 5.31
CA ARG A 167 -53.02 -20.32 3.89
C ARG A 167 -54.09 -19.93 2.88
N SER A 168 -55.37 -20.12 3.23
CA SER A 168 -56.51 -19.70 2.39
C SER A 168 -56.51 -18.19 2.10
N CYS A 169 -55.99 -17.38 3.04
CA CYS A 169 -55.88 -15.92 2.93
C CYS A 169 -54.57 -15.46 2.26
N ASN A 170 -53.60 -16.35 2.03
CA ASN A 170 -52.30 -16.06 1.38
C ASN A 170 -52.15 -16.68 -0.02
N SER A 171 -53.24 -17.23 -0.58
CA SER A 171 -53.23 -18.04 -1.81
C SER A 171 -52.63 -17.33 -3.03
N VAL A 172 -52.77 -15.99 -3.12
CA VAL A 172 -52.24 -15.19 -4.23
C VAL A 172 -50.71 -15.03 -4.16
N ALA A 173 -50.16 -14.77 -2.97
CA ALA A 173 -48.71 -14.71 -2.78
C ALA A 173 -48.08 -16.09 -3.05
N HIS A 174 -48.75 -17.16 -2.62
CA HIS A 174 -48.34 -18.54 -2.89
C HIS A 174 -48.31 -18.89 -4.38
N ALA A 175 -49.32 -18.46 -5.14
CA ALA A 175 -49.35 -18.64 -6.58
C ALA A 175 -48.21 -17.87 -7.27
N LEU A 176 -47.93 -16.63 -6.85
CA LEU A 176 -46.82 -15.82 -7.37
C LEU A 176 -45.45 -16.44 -7.08
N ALA A 177 -45.27 -17.06 -5.91
CA ALA A 177 -44.04 -17.77 -5.56
C ALA A 177 -43.84 -19.01 -6.45
N LYS A 178 -44.93 -19.70 -6.82
CA LYS A 178 -44.91 -20.83 -7.78
C LYS A 178 -44.65 -20.44 -9.23
N LEU A 179 -45.09 -19.26 -9.64
CA LEU A 179 -44.92 -18.76 -11.01
C LEU A 179 -43.48 -18.31 -11.32
N ALA A 180 -42.63 -18.11 -10.32
CA ALA A 180 -41.25 -17.61 -10.47
C ALA A 180 -40.33 -18.51 -11.34
N LEU A 181 -40.74 -19.74 -11.67
CA LEU A 181 -39.98 -20.67 -12.54
C LEU A 181 -40.35 -20.59 -14.03
N GLY A 182 -41.51 -20.01 -14.37
CA GLY A 182 -42.05 -20.04 -15.73
C GLY A 182 -41.77 -18.80 -16.60
N SER A 183 -41.25 -17.70 -16.02
CA SER A 183 -41.04 -16.42 -16.72
C SER A 183 -39.77 -15.73 -16.23
N ALA A 184 -39.17 -14.88 -17.07
CA ALA A 184 -38.15 -13.92 -16.64
C ALA A 184 -38.69 -13.08 -15.46
N SER A 185 -37.85 -12.82 -14.47
CA SER A 185 -38.16 -12.01 -13.28
C SER A 185 -38.89 -10.73 -13.66
N GLY A 186 -40.16 -10.61 -13.25
CA GLY A 186 -41.03 -9.52 -13.64
C GLY A 186 -41.41 -8.65 -12.44
N GLU A 187 -41.15 -7.35 -12.56
CA GLU A 187 -41.72 -6.32 -11.69
C GLU A 187 -42.61 -5.43 -12.57
N SER A 188 -43.90 -5.31 -12.26
CA SER A 188 -44.83 -4.53 -13.10
C SER A 188 -45.13 -3.14 -12.53
N ASN A 189 -45.48 -2.19 -13.41
CA ASN A 189 -45.75 -0.78 -13.10
C ASN A 189 -47.20 -0.35 -13.42
N ILE A 190 -48.17 -1.27 -13.46
CA ILE A 190 -49.55 -0.95 -13.89
C ILE A 190 -50.54 -1.08 -12.73
N PRO A 191 -51.42 -0.08 -12.49
CA PRO A 191 -52.64 -0.26 -11.72
C PRO A 191 -53.68 -1.00 -12.59
N ALA A 192 -54.01 -2.24 -12.27
CA ALA A 192 -55.03 -3.00 -12.99
C ALA A 192 -56.44 -2.69 -12.45
N PRO A 193 -57.45 -2.44 -13.31
CA PRO A 193 -58.84 -2.40 -12.89
C PRO A 193 -59.37 -3.81 -12.59
N ALA A 194 -60.19 -3.87 -11.54
CA ALA A 194 -61.08 -4.92 -11.03
C ALA A 194 -61.17 -6.29 -11.75
N ALA A 195 -60.99 -7.33 -10.94
CA ALA A 195 -61.77 -8.58 -10.84
C ALA A 195 -62.28 -9.26 -12.13
N HIS A 196 -61.68 -10.41 -12.49
CA HIS A 196 -62.35 -11.68 -12.78
C HIS A 196 -61.32 -12.69 -13.29
N PHE A 197 -60.87 -13.59 -12.41
CA PHE A 197 -60.30 -14.88 -12.82
C PHE A 197 -60.86 -15.96 -11.87
N ALA A 198 -62.17 -16.11 -11.96
CA ALA A 198 -62.86 -17.38 -11.79
C ALA A 198 -63.54 -17.65 -13.14
N ASP A 199 -63.51 -18.91 -13.56
CA ASP A 199 -64.24 -19.52 -14.66
C ASP A 199 -63.63 -19.60 -16.08
N VAL A 200 -63.30 -20.85 -16.42
CA VAL A 200 -63.67 -21.61 -17.64
C VAL A 200 -62.66 -21.71 -18.79
N GLU A 201 -62.36 -22.97 -19.11
CA GLU A 201 -61.70 -23.52 -20.29
C GLU A 201 -62.34 -23.03 -21.60
N ASP A 202 -61.53 -22.78 -22.65
CA ASP A 202 -61.50 -23.56 -23.91
C ASP A 202 -60.85 -22.77 -25.08
N HIS A 203 -60.26 -23.52 -26.00
CA HIS A 203 -59.86 -23.18 -27.37
C HIS A 203 -58.58 -22.37 -27.71
N GLN A 204 -57.51 -23.15 -27.92
CA GLN A 204 -56.60 -23.17 -29.09
C GLN A 204 -55.99 -21.87 -29.69
N LEU A 205 -54.66 -21.79 -29.58
CA LEU A 205 -53.67 -21.79 -30.68
C LEU A 205 -54.06 -21.10 -32.01
N ARG A 206 -53.44 -19.94 -32.30
CA ARG A 206 -52.63 -19.72 -33.52
C ARG A 206 -51.92 -18.35 -33.59
N LYS A 207 -50.62 -18.44 -33.93
CA LYS A 207 -49.77 -17.55 -34.77
C LYS A 207 -49.42 -16.16 -34.21
N GLU A 208 -48.18 -15.97 -33.76
CA GLU A 208 -46.93 -15.73 -34.53
C GLU A 208 -46.80 -14.31 -35.12
N GLU A 209 -45.65 -13.73 -34.80
CA GLU A 209 -44.88 -12.76 -35.61
C GLU A 209 -45.62 -11.61 -36.26
N THR A 210 -45.61 -10.43 -35.62
CA THR A 210 -45.07 -9.18 -36.20
C THR A 210 -45.21 -8.03 -35.21
N CYS A 211 -44.12 -7.67 -34.52
CA CYS A 211 -43.69 -6.27 -34.37
C CYS A 211 -42.33 -6.20 -33.64
N SER A 212 -41.34 -6.95 -34.12
CA SER A 212 -39.93 -6.69 -33.80
C SER A 212 -39.36 -5.87 -34.95
N LYS A 213 -39.66 -4.56 -34.94
CA LYS A 213 -39.00 -3.49 -35.70
C LYS A 213 -39.72 -2.18 -35.37
N THR A 214 -38.93 -1.17 -35.00
CA THR A 214 -39.35 0.17 -34.53
C THR A 214 -39.50 0.30 -33.01
N LEU A 215 -38.39 0.10 -32.30
CA LEU A 215 -38.03 0.86 -31.08
C LEU A 215 -36.53 0.62 -30.77
N MET A 216 -35.68 0.76 -31.80
CA MET A 216 -34.27 1.08 -31.62
C MET A 216 -34.09 2.56 -31.96
N ALA A 217 -34.59 3.42 -31.10
CA ALA A 217 -34.24 4.83 -31.06
C ALA A 217 -34.74 5.38 -29.73
N SER A 218 -33.81 5.50 -28.78
CA SER A 218 -33.83 6.26 -27.52
C SER A 218 -33.58 5.39 -26.28
N SER A 219 -32.33 4.93 -26.10
CA SER A 219 -31.81 4.76 -24.75
C SER A 219 -31.71 6.14 -24.09
N PRO A 220 -32.07 6.29 -22.80
CA PRO A 220 -31.89 7.56 -22.12
C PRO A 220 -30.39 7.84 -22.01
N ALA A 221 -29.99 9.06 -22.37
CA ALA A 221 -28.62 9.53 -22.26
C ALA A 221 -28.06 9.23 -20.85
N THR A 222 -27.00 8.42 -20.81
CA THR A 222 -26.17 8.27 -19.61
C THR A 222 -25.51 9.63 -19.39
N SER A 223 -25.76 10.29 -18.27
CA SER A 223 -25.25 11.64 -18.00
C SER A 223 -23.73 11.70 -18.17
N CYS A 224 -23.26 12.42 -19.19
CA CYS A 224 -21.86 12.81 -19.32
C CYS A 224 -21.63 14.06 -18.48
N PRO A 225 -20.59 14.15 -17.64
CA PRO A 225 -19.61 13.12 -17.25
C PRO A 225 -20.14 12.22 -16.11
N PRO A 226 -19.55 11.03 -15.90
CA PRO A 226 -19.96 10.11 -14.82
C PRO A 226 -19.80 10.71 -13.42
N PHE A 227 -18.85 11.65 -13.26
CA PHE A 227 -18.67 12.41 -12.02
C PHE A 227 -18.51 13.90 -12.32
N LYS A 228 -19.19 14.76 -11.55
CA LYS A 228 -19.11 16.21 -11.70
C LYS A 228 -17.68 16.76 -11.51
N PHE A 229 -16.89 16.15 -10.62
CA PHE A 229 -15.54 16.62 -10.32
C PHE A 229 -14.50 16.28 -11.39
N SER A 230 -14.76 15.29 -12.25
CA SER A 230 -13.86 14.89 -13.32
C SER A 230 -14.28 15.41 -14.70
N ALA A 231 -15.32 16.25 -14.72
CA ALA A 231 -15.94 16.77 -15.93
C ALA A 231 -14.98 17.39 -16.95
N LYS A 232 -13.91 18.01 -16.46
CA LYS A 232 -12.87 18.64 -17.30
C LYS A 232 -12.19 17.68 -18.28
N TYR A 233 -12.19 16.38 -17.99
CA TYR A 233 -11.50 15.35 -18.78
C TYR A 233 -12.45 14.56 -19.69
N TYR A 234 -13.72 14.98 -19.79
CA TYR A 234 -14.71 14.38 -20.66
C TYR A 234 -15.21 15.42 -21.66
N HIS A 235 -15.43 14.97 -22.89
CA HIS A 235 -15.95 15.77 -24.00
C HIS A 235 -17.22 15.11 -24.54
N GLU A 236 -18.22 15.92 -24.85
CA GLU A 236 -19.42 15.47 -25.54
C GLU A 236 -19.24 15.68 -27.04
N ASP A 237 -19.34 14.60 -27.83
CA ASP A 237 -19.35 14.67 -29.29
C ASP A 237 -20.50 13.82 -29.84
N GLY A 238 -21.37 14.42 -30.67
CA GLY A 238 -22.47 13.71 -31.35
C GLY A 238 -23.45 12.93 -30.46
N GLY A 239 -23.59 13.25 -29.16
CA GLY A 239 -24.44 12.53 -28.21
C GLY A 239 -23.74 11.36 -27.47
N GLY A 240 -22.43 11.18 -27.67
CA GLY A 240 -21.57 10.26 -26.91
C GLY A 240 -20.65 11.00 -25.92
N CYS A 241 -20.33 10.34 -24.80
CA CYS A 241 -19.41 10.84 -23.78
C CYS A 241 -18.01 10.25 -23.98
N PHE A 242 -17.01 11.09 -24.26
CA PHE A 242 -15.64 10.64 -24.54
C PHE A 242 -14.70 11.12 -23.46
N ARG A 243 -13.93 10.21 -22.86
CA ARG A 243 -12.85 10.58 -21.94
C ARG A 243 -11.57 10.86 -22.73
N GLN A 244 -10.81 11.86 -22.29
CA GLN A 244 -9.47 12.14 -22.81
C GLN A 244 -8.59 10.88 -22.76
N ALA A 245 -7.85 10.60 -23.85
CA ALA A 245 -7.08 9.37 -24.01
C ALA A 245 -5.80 9.32 -23.14
N SER A 246 -5.15 10.46 -22.92
CA SER A 246 -3.96 10.61 -22.09
C SER A 246 -3.98 11.98 -21.43
N PHE A 247 -3.53 12.08 -20.18
CA PHE A 247 -3.53 13.33 -19.42
C PHE A 247 -2.64 14.41 -20.05
N PHE A 248 -1.46 14.03 -20.55
CA PHE A 248 -0.50 14.97 -21.09
C PHE A 248 -0.70 15.27 -22.58
N GLU A 249 -1.28 14.34 -23.36
CA GLU A 249 -1.49 14.46 -24.83
C GLU A 249 -0.21 14.88 -25.62
N GLY A 250 0.97 14.65 -25.06
CA GLY A 250 2.23 15.18 -25.62
C GLY A 250 2.38 16.71 -25.56
N LYS A 251 1.50 17.44 -24.86
CA LYS A 251 1.57 18.89 -24.65
C LYS A 251 2.21 19.20 -23.30
N ALA A 252 3.31 19.95 -23.34
CA ALA A 252 3.99 20.40 -22.14
C ALA A 252 3.24 21.57 -21.46
N VAL A 253 3.17 21.53 -20.13
CA VAL A 253 2.51 22.57 -19.31
C VAL A 253 3.39 23.82 -19.15
N LEU A 254 4.71 23.61 -19.08
CA LEU A 254 5.73 24.64 -18.96
C LEU A 254 6.47 24.83 -20.28
N ASN A 255 7.00 26.03 -20.49
CA ASN A 255 7.86 26.32 -21.64
C ASN A 255 9.22 25.62 -21.47
N GLN A 256 9.81 25.16 -22.57
CA GLN A 256 11.15 24.57 -22.63
C GLN A 256 12.21 25.45 -21.94
N GLY A 257 12.09 26.78 -22.04
CA GLY A 257 12.97 27.72 -21.34
C GLY A 257 13.01 27.52 -19.82
N VAL A 258 11.86 27.20 -19.19
CA VAL A 258 11.81 26.88 -17.75
C VAL A 258 12.50 25.55 -17.47
N GLY A 259 12.34 24.55 -18.34
CA GLY A 259 13.03 23.26 -18.22
C GLY A 259 14.55 23.42 -18.28
N TYR A 260 15.08 24.11 -19.29
CA TYR A 260 16.51 24.40 -19.38
C TYR A 260 16.99 25.27 -18.20
N SER A 261 16.19 26.24 -17.75
CA SER A 261 16.54 27.08 -16.60
C SER A 261 16.59 26.30 -15.30
N VAL A 262 15.71 25.33 -15.07
CA VAL A 262 15.77 24.50 -13.86
C VAL A 262 16.98 23.56 -13.93
N ILE A 263 17.19 22.90 -15.05
CA ILE A 263 18.29 21.93 -15.21
C ILE A 263 19.65 22.62 -15.13
N LEU A 264 19.85 23.70 -15.89
CA LEU A 264 21.11 24.45 -15.93
C LEU A 264 21.24 25.40 -14.75
N GLY A 265 20.17 26.10 -14.39
CA GLY A 265 20.20 27.13 -13.35
C GLY A 265 20.33 26.56 -11.94
N PHE A 266 19.68 25.44 -11.60
CA PHE A 266 19.95 24.78 -10.32
C PHE A 266 21.30 24.04 -10.32
N GLY A 267 21.70 23.44 -11.44
CA GLY A 267 23.04 22.85 -11.58
C GLY A 267 24.18 23.86 -11.38
N LEU A 268 24.02 25.10 -11.86
CA LEU A 268 24.99 26.19 -11.73
C LEU A 268 24.85 27.00 -10.43
N SER A 269 23.66 27.09 -9.83
CA SER A 269 23.49 27.74 -8.51
C SER A 269 23.92 26.86 -7.34
N SER A 270 23.86 25.53 -7.49
CA SER A 270 24.60 24.60 -6.63
C SER A 270 26.12 24.77 -6.74
N LEU A 271 26.62 25.45 -7.79
CA LEU A 271 28.00 25.94 -7.88
C LEU A 271 28.18 27.27 -7.13
N SER A 272 27.27 28.23 -7.30
CA SER A 272 27.45 29.58 -6.76
C SER A 272 27.28 29.64 -5.24
N LEU A 273 26.39 28.88 -4.61
CA LEU A 273 26.23 28.90 -3.15
C LEU A 273 27.50 28.39 -2.40
N PRO A 274 28.19 27.33 -2.85
CA PRO A 274 29.50 26.96 -2.30
C PRO A 274 30.67 27.84 -2.76
N LEU A 275 30.70 28.31 -4.03
CA LEU A 275 31.84 29.06 -4.58
C LEU A 275 31.81 30.57 -4.33
N SER A 276 30.66 31.23 -4.34
CA SER A 276 30.56 32.67 -3.99
C SER A 276 30.65 32.89 -2.47
N TRP A 277 30.31 31.87 -1.69
CA TRP A 277 30.58 31.80 -0.25
C TRP A 277 31.96 31.19 0.08
N CYS A 278 32.85 31.07 -0.92
CA CYS A 278 34.22 30.59 -0.74
C CYS A 278 35.15 31.64 -0.06
N GLY A 279 34.61 32.83 0.26
CA GLY A 279 35.21 33.80 1.18
C GLY A 279 35.01 33.47 2.67
N TRP A 280 34.08 32.57 3.03
CA TRP A 280 33.84 32.13 4.41
C TRP A 280 34.66 30.87 4.71
N ARG A 281 35.98 31.06 4.84
CA ARG A 281 36.94 29.97 5.06
C ARG A 281 36.77 29.40 6.48
N ARG A 282 36.81 28.06 6.58
CA ARG A 282 36.97 27.23 7.81
C ARG A 282 35.77 27.03 8.73
N GLY A 283 34.77 27.91 8.70
CA GLY A 283 33.59 27.80 9.54
C GLY A 283 32.70 26.57 9.32
N MET A 284 31.85 26.65 8.29
CA MET A 284 30.93 25.58 7.86
C MET A 284 31.65 24.24 7.58
N TRP A 285 32.98 24.27 7.40
CA TRP A 285 33.84 23.13 7.09
C TRP A 285 33.86 22.06 8.19
N VAL A 286 33.67 22.42 9.46
CA VAL A 286 33.64 21.46 10.57
C VAL A 286 32.22 20.90 10.77
N LEU A 287 31.19 21.70 10.47
CA LEU A 287 29.75 21.32 10.45
C LEU A 287 29.50 20.13 9.52
N VAL A 288 30.17 20.13 8.36
CA VAL A 288 30.07 19.10 7.30
C VAL A 288 30.73 17.76 7.71
N THR A 289 31.61 17.74 8.72
CA THR A 289 32.25 16.50 9.22
C THR A 289 31.47 15.81 10.35
N ARG A 290 30.28 16.36 10.72
CA ARG A 290 29.45 15.91 11.85
C ARG A 290 28.11 15.31 11.45
N GLN A 291 27.79 15.17 10.16
CA GLN A 291 26.48 14.67 9.76
C GLN A 291 26.34 13.14 9.86
N ASN A 292 25.22 12.72 10.44
CA ASN A 292 24.75 11.34 10.44
C ASN A 292 24.40 10.91 9.01
N GLY A 293 25.20 10.03 8.43
CA GLY A 293 24.74 9.30 7.24
C GLY A 293 23.53 8.46 7.65
N SER A 294 22.32 8.75 7.14
CA SER A 294 21.19 7.79 7.19
C SER A 294 19.85 8.21 6.57
N THR A 295 19.53 9.46 6.24
CA THR A 295 18.20 9.77 5.61
C THR A 295 18.27 10.49 4.28
N GLN A 296 19.17 11.46 4.12
CA GLN A 296 19.23 12.29 2.90
C GLN A 296 19.53 11.52 1.60
N GLN A 297 20.28 10.42 1.68
CA GLN A 297 20.62 9.58 0.53
C GLN A 297 19.51 8.62 0.10
N TRP A 298 18.50 8.42 0.95
CA TRP A 298 17.44 7.45 0.70
C TRP A 298 16.26 8.06 -0.06
N THR A 299 16.18 9.40 -0.10
CA THR A 299 15.16 10.13 -0.87
C THR A 299 15.49 10.19 -2.36
N TRP A 300 15.22 9.09 -3.05
CA TRP A 300 15.42 8.97 -4.48
C TRP A 300 14.31 9.62 -5.28
N ALA A 301 14.64 10.02 -6.51
CA ALA A 301 13.65 10.34 -7.53
C ALA A 301 12.67 9.17 -7.73
N ALA A 302 13.20 7.94 -7.81
CA ALA A 302 12.38 6.72 -7.88
C ALA A 302 11.44 6.59 -6.68
N THR A 303 11.86 6.97 -5.47
CA THR A 303 10.98 6.97 -4.30
C THR A 303 9.78 7.90 -4.49
N ILE A 304 9.98 9.10 -5.02
CA ILE A 304 8.89 10.05 -5.25
C ILE A 304 7.92 9.54 -6.31
N LEU A 305 8.47 9.07 -7.43
CA LEU A 305 7.70 8.70 -8.62
C LEU A 305 7.05 7.32 -8.49
N GLN A 306 7.82 6.29 -8.08
CA GLN A 306 7.37 4.91 -8.03
C GLN A 306 6.41 4.64 -6.86
N SER A 307 6.63 5.24 -5.69
CA SER A 307 5.70 5.07 -4.56
C SER A 307 4.29 5.60 -4.89
N SER A 308 4.23 6.74 -5.59
CA SER A 308 2.98 7.32 -6.08
C SER A 308 2.35 6.49 -7.20
N ASN A 309 3.18 5.89 -8.07
CA ASN A 309 2.70 4.97 -9.12
C ASN A 309 2.01 3.74 -8.51
N VAL A 310 2.62 3.10 -7.51
CA VAL A 310 1.99 1.93 -6.86
C VAL A 310 0.77 2.29 -6.00
N ALA A 311 0.65 3.55 -5.57
CA ALA A 311 -0.59 4.06 -4.98
C ALA A 311 -1.72 4.13 -6.00
N TRP A 312 -1.41 4.56 -7.22
CA TRP A 312 -2.35 4.62 -8.33
C TRP A 312 -2.75 3.21 -8.81
N GLU A 313 -1.82 2.25 -8.84
CA GLU A 313 -2.10 0.86 -9.22
C GLU A 313 -2.90 0.08 -8.17
N TYR A 314 -2.46 0.09 -6.90
CA TYR A 314 -2.98 -0.83 -5.86
C TYR A 314 -3.80 -0.13 -4.76
N GLY A 315 -3.91 1.20 -4.78
CA GLY A 315 -4.50 1.97 -3.70
C GLY A 315 -3.58 2.05 -2.48
N ILE A 316 -4.15 2.17 -1.28
CA ILE A 316 -3.42 2.45 -0.04
C ILE A 316 -2.40 1.35 0.35
N SER A 317 -2.60 0.12 -0.11
CA SER A 317 -1.69 -1.00 0.13
C SER A 317 -0.31 -0.80 -0.52
N GLY A 318 -0.26 -0.22 -1.72
CA GLY A 318 1.00 -0.01 -2.47
C GLY A 318 2.02 0.87 -1.72
N PRO A 319 1.67 2.11 -1.34
CA PRO A 319 2.52 3.02 -0.59
C PRO A 319 3.03 2.44 0.73
N PHE A 320 2.17 1.70 1.41
CA PHE A 320 2.52 1.05 2.67
C PHE A 320 3.60 -0.01 2.46
N TRP A 321 3.43 -0.90 1.48
CA TRP A 321 4.41 -1.94 1.15
C TRP A 321 5.71 -1.37 0.59
N TYR A 322 5.63 -0.26 -0.15
CA TYR A 322 6.80 0.50 -0.58
C TYR A 322 7.61 1.01 0.62
N ALA A 323 6.95 1.77 1.51
CA ALA A 323 7.58 2.44 2.64
C ALA A 323 8.11 1.44 3.68
N SER A 324 7.30 0.44 4.04
CA SER A 324 7.68 -0.58 5.02
C SER A 324 8.87 -1.42 4.54
N GLY A 325 8.89 -1.82 3.26
CA GLY A 325 9.97 -2.61 2.71
C GLY A 325 11.31 -1.88 2.76
N ALA A 326 11.32 -0.59 2.39
CA ALA A 326 12.51 0.24 2.45
C ALA A 326 13.01 0.46 3.90
N THR A 327 12.10 0.71 4.85
CA THR A 327 12.46 0.88 6.27
C THR A 327 13.18 -0.35 6.84
N ILE A 328 12.75 -1.57 6.48
CA ILE A 328 13.41 -2.80 6.94
C ILE A 328 14.88 -2.82 6.50
N GLN A 329 15.16 -2.43 5.26
CA GLN A 329 16.51 -2.43 4.71
C GLN A 329 17.39 -1.38 5.37
N VAL A 330 16.87 -0.17 5.60
CA VAL A 330 17.60 0.90 6.30
C VAL A 330 18.01 0.44 7.71
N LEU A 331 17.07 -0.15 8.45
CA LEU A 331 17.33 -0.61 9.82
C LEU A 331 18.37 -1.74 9.85
N LEU A 332 18.27 -2.71 8.94
CA LEU A 332 19.25 -3.80 8.85
C LEU A 332 20.61 -3.32 8.37
N PHE A 333 20.66 -2.36 7.45
CA PHE A 333 21.89 -1.74 7.02
C PHE A 333 22.56 -0.95 8.16
N GLY A 334 21.79 -0.39 9.09
CA GLY A 334 22.31 0.20 10.32
C GLY A 334 23.16 -0.77 11.15
N VAL A 335 22.81 -2.06 11.19
CA VAL A 335 23.62 -3.11 11.83
C VAL A 335 24.95 -3.28 11.10
N MET A 336 24.92 -3.31 9.77
CA MET A 336 26.12 -3.42 8.94
C MET A 336 27.03 -2.22 9.13
N ALA A 337 26.48 -1.00 9.15
CA ALA A 337 27.21 0.24 9.37
C ALA A 337 28.02 0.22 10.68
N ILE A 338 27.44 -0.30 11.76
CA ILE A 338 28.11 -0.44 13.06
C ILE A 338 29.21 -1.52 13.00
N GLU A 339 28.93 -2.67 12.37
CA GLU A 339 29.88 -3.77 12.26
C GLU A 339 31.13 -3.41 11.45
N ILE A 340 30.98 -2.61 10.39
CA ILE A 340 32.13 -2.08 9.62
C ILE A 340 33.04 -1.27 10.54
N LYS A 341 32.48 -0.37 11.35
CA LYS A 341 33.27 0.47 12.26
C LYS A 341 34.02 -0.34 13.30
N ARG A 342 33.45 -1.47 13.72
CA ARG A 342 34.09 -2.37 14.67
C ARG A 342 35.19 -3.22 14.03
N LYS A 343 35.03 -3.64 12.78
CA LYS A 343 35.91 -4.66 12.14
C LYS A 343 36.89 -4.09 11.12
N ALA A 344 36.52 -3.02 10.43
CA ALA A 344 37.27 -2.40 9.35
C ALA A 344 37.14 -0.86 9.39
N PRO A 345 37.60 -0.19 10.46
CA PRO A 345 37.43 1.26 10.64
C PRO A 345 38.19 2.12 9.61
N HIS A 346 39.19 1.55 8.94
CA HIS A 346 40.03 2.23 7.95
C HIS A 346 39.69 1.87 6.50
N ALA A 347 38.71 1.00 6.26
CA ALA A 347 38.24 0.71 4.89
C ALA A 347 37.59 1.96 4.28
N HIS A 348 37.59 2.06 2.95
CA HIS A 348 36.96 3.15 2.22
C HIS A 348 35.80 2.66 1.36
N THR A 349 35.88 1.42 0.87
CA THR A 349 34.81 0.77 0.11
C THR A 349 34.45 -0.59 0.70
N VAL A 350 33.28 -1.12 0.31
CA VAL A 350 32.87 -2.48 0.70
C VAL A 350 33.76 -3.55 0.05
N CYS A 351 34.24 -3.29 -1.17
CA CYS A 351 35.05 -4.22 -1.94
C CYS A 351 36.44 -4.43 -1.32
N GLU A 352 37.05 -3.41 -0.72
CA GLU A 352 38.29 -3.55 0.06
C GLU A 352 38.13 -4.56 1.20
N ILE A 353 36.97 -4.56 1.88
CA ILE A 353 36.65 -5.50 2.97
C ILE A 353 36.49 -6.91 2.40
N VAL A 354 35.82 -7.06 1.25
CA VAL A 354 35.69 -8.35 0.55
C VAL A 354 37.06 -8.90 0.20
N LYS A 355 37.96 -8.07 -0.35
CA LYS A 355 39.31 -8.48 -0.72
C LYS A 355 40.10 -8.93 0.51
N ALA A 356 40.04 -8.16 1.60
CA ALA A 356 40.71 -8.52 2.84
C ALA A 356 40.19 -9.84 3.43
N ARG A 357 38.90 -10.14 3.27
CA ARG A 357 38.26 -11.32 3.88
C ARG A 357 38.35 -12.59 3.03
N TRP A 358 38.19 -12.47 1.72
CA TRP A 358 37.98 -13.59 0.78
C TRP A 358 38.93 -13.56 -0.42
N GLY A 359 39.85 -12.61 -0.48
CA GLY A 359 40.90 -12.55 -1.50
C GLY A 359 40.43 -11.98 -2.84
N THR A 360 41.34 -12.02 -3.81
CA THR A 360 41.21 -11.35 -5.11
C THR A 360 40.07 -11.90 -5.98
N ALA A 361 39.80 -13.21 -5.96
CA ALA A 361 38.74 -13.80 -6.77
C ALA A 361 37.35 -13.29 -6.35
N ALA A 362 37.08 -13.29 -5.04
CA ALA A 362 35.83 -12.75 -4.50
C ALA A 362 35.73 -11.25 -4.77
N HIS A 363 36.85 -10.52 -4.61
CA HIS A 363 36.90 -9.09 -4.87
C HIS A 363 36.40 -8.71 -6.27
N ILE A 364 36.88 -9.38 -7.32
CA ILE A 364 36.47 -9.11 -8.71
C ILE A 364 34.97 -9.37 -8.93
N VAL A 365 34.43 -10.45 -8.34
CA VAL A 365 33.01 -10.79 -8.44
C VAL A 365 32.15 -9.71 -7.77
N PHE A 366 32.41 -9.38 -6.52
CA PHE A 366 31.62 -8.38 -5.80
C PHE A 366 31.78 -6.97 -6.38
N LEU A 367 32.98 -6.64 -6.89
CA LEU A 367 33.22 -5.39 -7.62
C LEU A 367 32.31 -5.28 -8.86
N THR A 368 32.11 -6.38 -9.58
CA THR A 368 31.19 -6.44 -10.73
C THR A 368 29.74 -6.18 -10.30
N PHE A 369 29.30 -6.78 -9.18
CA PHE A 369 27.95 -6.54 -8.64
C PHE A 369 27.75 -5.11 -8.11
N CYS A 370 28.77 -4.51 -7.50
CA CYS A 370 28.72 -3.10 -7.10
C CYS A 370 28.58 -2.19 -8.32
N PHE A 371 29.38 -2.36 -9.37
CA PHE A 371 29.23 -1.57 -10.61
C PHE A 371 27.87 -1.80 -11.27
N MET A 372 27.40 -3.04 -11.35
CA MET A 372 26.07 -3.36 -11.87
C MET A 372 24.97 -2.64 -11.08
N THR A 373 25.09 -2.60 -9.75
CA THR A 373 24.15 -1.86 -8.89
C THR A 373 24.19 -0.35 -9.18
N ASN A 374 25.38 0.26 -9.22
CA ASN A 374 25.50 1.70 -9.50
C ASN A 374 24.98 2.08 -10.89
N ILE A 375 25.17 1.21 -11.90
CA ILE A 375 24.60 1.38 -13.25
C ILE A 375 23.06 1.33 -13.21
N ILE A 376 22.48 0.33 -12.53
CA ILE A 376 21.03 0.16 -12.42
C ILE A 376 20.39 1.33 -11.67
N VAL A 377 20.95 1.75 -10.53
CA VAL A 377 20.44 2.89 -9.74
C VAL A 377 20.53 4.18 -10.56
N THR A 378 21.66 4.42 -11.22
CA THR A 378 21.84 5.55 -12.14
C THR A 378 20.80 5.56 -13.26
N ALA A 379 20.54 4.40 -13.88
CA ALA A 379 19.55 4.26 -14.94
C ALA A 379 18.16 4.67 -14.44
N MET A 380 17.75 4.22 -13.26
CA MET A 380 16.46 4.61 -12.67
C MET A 380 16.36 6.12 -12.43
N LEU A 381 17.42 6.74 -11.90
CA LEU A 381 17.45 8.18 -11.65
C LEU A 381 17.24 8.99 -12.94
N LEU A 382 17.90 8.60 -14.03
CA LEU A 382 17.84 9.32 -15.30
C LEU A 382 16.58 9.00 -16.11
N LEU A 383 16.09 7.76 -16.10
CA LEU A 383 14.84 7.41 -16.76
C LEU A 383 13.67 8.18 -16.15
N GLY A 384 13.53 8.18 -14.83
CA GLY A 384 12.50 8.96 -14.14
C GLY A 384 12.68 10.47 -14.30
N GLY A 385 13.91 10.97 -14.12
CA GLY A 385 14.22 12.40 -14.24
C GLY A 385 13.95 12.96 -15.64
N SER A 386 14.44 12.30 -16.68
CA SER A 386 14.27 12.76 -18.07
C SER A 386 12.83 12.65 -18.56
N ALA A 387 12.08 11.61 -18.14
CA ALA A 387 10.67 11.46 -18.48
C ALA A 387 9.82 12.60 -17.92
N VAL A 388 10.01 12.96 -16.64
CA VAL A 388 9.26 14.07 -16.01
C VAL A 388 9.63 15.42 -16.61
N VAL A 389 10.93 15.67 -16.86
CA VAL A 389 11.39 16.89 -17.54
C VAL A 389 10.72 17.03 -18.90
N ASN A 390 10.72 15.95 -19.70
CA ASN A 390 10.10 15.94 -21.02
C ASN A 390 8.58 16.18 -20.95
N ALA A 391 7.88 15.48 -20.04
CA ALA A 391 6.43 15.62 -19.88
C ALA A 391 6.00 17.02 -19.39
N LEU A 392 6.74 17.61 -18.46
CA LEU A 392 6.38 18.91 -17.86
C LEU A 392 6.78 20.10 -18.73
N THR A 393 7.91 20.02 -19.44
CA THR A 393 8.54 21.19 -20.09
C THR A 393 8.69 21.06 -21.61
N GLY A 394 8.49 19.86 -22.16
CA GLY A 394 8.66 19.58 -23.59
C GLY A 394 10.11 19.60 -24.04
N VAL A 395 11.08 19.64 -23.12
CA VAL A 395 12.50 19.47 -23.43
C VAL A 395 12.73 18.05 -23.91
N ASN A 396 13.47 17.91 -25.02
CA ASN A 396 13.77 16.60 -25.59
C ASN A 396 14.37 15.64 -24.53
N ILE A 397 13.80 14.45 -24.42
CA ILE A 397 14.19 13.43 -23.43
C ILE A 397 15.69 13.07 -23.47
N TYR A 398 16.29 13.06 -24.66
CA TYR A 398 17.73 12.78 -24.84
C TYR A 398 18.59 13.96 -24.39
N ALA A 399 18.16 15.19 -24.65
CA ALA A 399 18.84 16.37 -24.12
C ALA A 399 18.76 16.40 -22.59
N ALA A 400 17.59 16.12 -22.00
CA ALA A 400 17.42 16.04 -20.55
C ALA A 400 18.34 14.96 -19.93
N SER A 401 18.49 13.80 -20.60
CA SER A 401 19.35 12.71 -20.16
C SER A 401 20.84 13.10 -20.04
N PHE A 402 21.34 14.02 -20.86
CA PHE A 402 22.72 14.53 -20.78
C PHE A 402 22.85 15.74 -19.84
N LEU A 403 21.85 16.63 -19.83
CA LEU A 403 21.93 17.87 -19.08
C LEU A 403 21.77 17.66 -17.57
N ILE A 404 20.98 16.67 -17.15
CA ILE A 404 20.79 16.34 -15.73
C ILE A 404 22.13 15.90 -15.07
N PRO A 405 22.86 14.89 -15.59
CA PRO A 405 24.18 14.54 -15.06
C PRO A 405 25.20 15.68 -15.12
N LEU A 406 25.13 16.54 -16.14
CA LEU A 406 26.11 17.60 -16.34
C LEU A 406 26.22 18.52 -15.13
N GLY A 407 25.08 18.98 -14.58
CA GLY A 407 25.08 19.80 -13.36
C GLY A 407 25.76 19.09 -12.19
N VAL A 408 25.46 17.79 -12.03
CA VAL A 408 26.04 16.95 -10.97
C VAL A 408 27.55 16.82 -11.09
N ILE A 409 28.05 16.57 -12.31
CA ILE A 409 29.47 16.44 -12.61
C ILE A 409 30.21 17.72 -12.20
N VAL A 410 29.73 18.89 -12.61
CA VAL A 410 30.46 20.16 -12.40
C VAL A 410 30.63 20.45 -10.90
N TYR A 411 29.58 20.34 -10.08
CA TYR A 411 29.75 20.62 -8.64
C TYR A 411 30.48 19.49 -7.90
N THR A 412 30.34 18.24 -8.33
CA THR A 412 31.07 17.11 -7.73
C THR A 412 32.57 17.23 -7.99
N LEU A 413 32.96 17.65 -9.20
CA LEU A 413 34.36 17.90 -9.56
C LEU A 413 34.96 19.09 -8.82
N ALA A 414 34.19 20.18 -8.69
CA ALA A 414 34.64 21.40 -8.02
C ALA A 414 34.73 21.23 -6.49
N GLY A 415 33.74 20.58 -5.89
CA GLY A 415 33.56 20.55 -4.44
C GLY A 415 34.10 19.29 -3.73
N GLY A 416 34.23 18.16 -4.44
CA GLY A 416 34.62 16.88 -3.87
C GLY A 416 33.63 16.33 -2.82
N LEU A 417 34.00 15.22 -2.18
CA LEU A 417 33.19 14.46 -1.21
C LEU A 417 32.54 15.29 -0.10
N LYS A 418 33.17 16.38 0.35
CA LYS A 418 32.65 17.21 1.46
C LYS A 418 31.61 18.22 0.99
N ALA A 419 31.82 18.88 -0.14
CA ALA A 419 30.86 19.84 -0.67
C ALA A 419 29.58 19.15 -1.14
N THR A 420 29.70 17.92 -1.65
CA THR A 420 28.56 17.11 -2.07
C THR A 420 27.62 16.80 -0.90
N PHE A 421 28.14 16.57 0.31
CA PHE A 421 27.29 16.41 1.51
C PHE A 421 26.48 17.68 1.83
N LEU A 422 27.10 18.85 1.76
CA LEU A 422 26.39 20.12 2.01
C LEU A 422 25.32 20.38 0.94
N ALA A 423 25.65 20.16 -0.33
CA ALA A 423 24.69 20.28 -1.42
C ALA A 423 23.50 19.32 -1.23
N SER A 424 23.77 18.05 -0.91
CA SER A 424 22.74 17.04 -0.61
C SER A 424 21.84 17.42 0.56
N TYR A 425 22.38 18.08 1.60
CA TYR A 425 21.57 18.62 2.69
C TYR A 425 20.59 19.69 2.19
N ILE A 426 21.08 20.69 1.44
CA ILE A 426 20.23 21.76 0.88
C ILE A 426 19.15 21.18 -0.05
N HIS A 427 19.53 20.25 -0.94
CA HIS A 427 18.60 19.56 -1.83
C HIS A 427 17.48 18.86 -1.03
N SER A 428 17.84 18.19 0.06
CA SER A 428 16.88 17.52 0.92
C SER A 428 15.94 18.48 1.64
N VAL A 429 16.43 19.62 2.13
CA VAL A 429 15.56 20.66 2.73
C VAL A 429 14.48 21.07 1.74
N ILE A 430 14.87 21.36 0.49
CA ILE A 430 13.92 21.75 -0.57
C ILE A 430 12.91 20.63 -0.83
N VAL A 431 13.38 19.38 -0.96
CA VAL A 431 12.51 18.21 -1.21
C VAL A 431 11.46 18.06 -0.10
N HIS A 432 11.85 18.20 1.16
CA HIS A 432 10.94 18.03 2.30
C HIS A 432 9.96 19.18 2.46
N VAL A 433 10.38 20.43 2.20
CA VAL A 433 9.48 21.59 2.18
C VAL A 433 8.40 21.39 1.12
N VAL A 434 8.78 20.99 -0.10
CA VAL A 434 7.81 20.74 -1.18
C VAL A 434 6.90 19.56 -0.87
N LEU A 435 7.43 18.50 -0.25
CA LEU A 435 6.61 17.36 0.22
C LEU A 435 5.51 17.82 1.18
N VAL A 436 5.87 18.61 2.20
CA VAL A 436 4.89 19.11 3.18
C VAL A 436 3.83 19.96 2.48
N ILE A 437 4.22 20.83 1.54
CA ILE A 437 3.27 21.62 0.74
C ILE A 437 2.26 20.72 0.02
N PHE A 438 2.69 19.66 -0.66
CA PHE A 438 1.77 18.77 -1.37
C PHE A 438 0.86 17.97 -0.45
N VAL A 439 1.37 17.49 0.68
CA VAL A 439 0.58 16.75 1.66
C VAL A 439 -0.53 17.63 2.26
N TYR A 440 -0.20 18.87 2.64
CA TYR A 440 -1.20 19.84 3.11
C TYR A 440 -2.16 20.28 2.02
N LEU A 441 -1.69 20.42 0.78
CA LEU A 441 -2.54 20.78 -0.34
C LEU A 441 -3.65 19.75 -0.57
N VAL A 442 -3.30 18.46 -0.62
CA VAL A 442 -4.27 17.39 -0.91
C VAL A 442 -5.28 17.22 0.22
N TYR A 443 -4.83 17.23 1.48
CA TYR A 443 -5.68 16.86 2.60
C TYR A 443 -6.31 18.05 3.36
N VAL A 444 -5.89 19.30 3.10
CA VAL A 444 -6.35 20.46 3.88
C VAL A 444 -6.76 21.65 3.00
N ALA A 445 -5.95 22.02 2.00
CA ALA A 445 -6.09 23.34 1.37
C ALA A 445 -6.78 23.35 0.00
N SER A 446 -6.71 22.26 -0.78
CA SER A 446 -7.27 22.22 -2.14
C SER A 446 -8.79 22.38 -2.15
N ASN A 447 -9.32 23.16 -3.08
CA ASN A 447 -10.77 23.28 -3.27
C ASN A 447 -11.41 21.99 -3.81
N ASP A 448 -10.62 21.17 -4.53
CA ASP A 448 -11.11 19.92 -5.11
C ASP A 448 -11.06 18.78 -4.10
N LEU A 449 -9.92 18.57 -3.43
CA LEU A 449 -9.76 17.47 -2.47
C LEU A 449 -10.01 17.96 -1.05
N GLY A 450 -9.16 18.85 -0.52
CA GLY A 450 -9.40 19.70 0.67
C GLY A 450 -9.65 19.03 2.01
N SER A 451 -10.00 17.75 2.04
CA SER A 451 -10.26 16.97 3.24
C SER A 451 -10.01 15.48 2.99
N PRO A 452 -9.54 14.71 3.99
CA PRO A 452 -9.39 13.26 3.86
C PRO A 452 -10.72 12.56 3.59
N SER A 453 -11.82 13.09 4.12
CA SER A 453 -13.17 12.55 3.90
C SER A 453 -13.59 12.66 2.43
N THR A 454 -13.29 13.80 1.78
CA THR A 454 -13.55 14.00 0.35
C THR A 454 -12.72 13.04 -0.49
N VAL A 455 -11.43 12.90 -0.19
CA VAL A 455 -10.54 11.95 -0.89
C VAL A 455 -11.09 10.53 -0.76
N TYR A 456 -11.47 10.12 0.45
CA TYR A 456 -12.08 8.81 0.70
C TYR A 456 -13.36 8.58 -0.10
N GLN A 457 -14.29 9.54 -0.11
CA GLN A 457 -15.55 9.43 -0.85
C GLN A 457 -15.30 9.29 -2.36
N ARG A 458 -14.44 10.15 -2.92
CA ARG A 458 -14.11 10.09 -4.35
C ARG A 458 -13.40 8.79 -4.74
N LEU A 459 -12.54 8.24 -3.88
CA LEU A 459 -11.93 6.92 -4.11
C LEU A 459 -12.97 5.80 -4.15
N LEU A 460 -14.02 5.88 -3.31
CA LEU A 460 -15.12 4.92 -3.36
C LEU A 460 -15.94 5.08 -4.65
N ASP A 461 -16.26 6.31 -5.04
CA ASP A 461 -17.00 6.60 -6.27
C ASP A 461 -16.27 6.07 -7.49
N VAL A 462 -14.95 6.31 -7.59
CA VAL A 462 -14.09 5.83 -8.67
C VAL A 462 -13.97 4.29 -8.67
N SER A 463 -13.96 3.65 -7.49
CA SER A 463 -13.95 2.18 -7.38
C SER A 463 -15.31 1.52 -7.60
N SER A 464 -16.38 2.30 -7.68
CA SER A 464 -17.74 1.76 -7.75
C SER A 464 -18.00 1.09 -9.10
N LYS A 465 -18.81 0.03 -9.07
CA LYS A 465 -19.28 -0.67 -10.29
C LYS A 465 -20.16 0.21 -11.19
N ALA A 466 -20.59 1.38 -10.71
CA ALA A 466 -21.39 2.33 -11.47
C ALA A 466 -20.56 2.99 -12.60
N ARG A 467 -19.23 2.94 -12.51
CA ARG A 467 -18.35 3.46 -13.54
C ARG A 467 -18.15 2.43 -14.67
N SER A 468 -18.57 2.79 -15.88
CA SER A 468 -18.27 2.00 -17.09
C SER A 468 -16.79 2.16 -17.48
N CYS A 469 -16.09 1.03 -17.61
CA CYS A 469 -14.67 0.98 -18.00
C CYS A 469 -14.47 0.48 -19.42
N GLN A 470 -15.43 0.78 -20.30
CA GLN A 470 -15.38 0.47 -21.71
C GLN A 470 -15.17 1.76 -22.52
N ASP A 471 -14.54 1.63 -23.67
CA ASP A 471 -14.47 2.71 -24.65
C ASP A 471 -15.89 3.14 -25.05
N PRO A 472 -16.17 4.45 -25.16
CA PRO A 472 -15.25 5.60 -25.13
C PRO A 472 -15.08 6.32 -23.77
N ILE A 473 -15.62 5.77 -22.68
CA ILE A 473 -15.66 6.41 -21.35
C ILE A 473 -14.38 6.14 -20.55
N SER A 474 -13.67 5.05 -20.85
CA SER A 474 -12.32 4.78 -20.35
C SER A 474 -11.55 3.96 -21.38
N HIS A 475 -10.30 4.35 -21.62
CA HIS A 475 -9.42 3.67 -22.57
C HIS A 475 -8.65 2.52 -21.91
N VAL A 476 -8.19 1.57 -22.74
CA VAL A 476 -7.34 0.46 -22.30
C VAL A 476 -6.07 0.99 -21.62
N GLY A 477 -5.82 0.53 -20.39
CA GLY A 477 -4.65 0.92 -19.59
C GLY A 477 -4.84 2.18 -18.73
N GLN A 478 -6.02 2.82 -18.74
CA GLN A 478 -6.34 3.85 -17.75
C GLN A 478 -6.86 3.24 -16.45
N SER A 479 -6.65 3.90 -15.31
CA SER A 479 -7.28 3.50 -14.05
C SER A 479 -8.78 3.69 -14.16
N CYS A 480 -9.54 2.59 -14.09
CA CYS A 480 -10.99 2.63 -14.07
C CYS A 480 -11.57 1.49 -13.25
N GLY A 481 -12.54 1.85 -12.41
CA GLY A 481 -13.39 0.90 -11.72
C GLY A 481 -12.67 0.11 -10.63
N PRO A 482 -13.23 -1.05 -10.23
CA PRO A 482 -12.67 -1.88 -9.16
C PRO A 482 -11.32 -2.48 -9.55
N VAL A 483 -10.34 -2.40 -8.64
CA VAL A 483 -9.00 -2.97 -8.85
C VAL A 483 -9.03 -4.50 -8.73
N ASN A 484 -8.56 -5.19 -9.77
CA ASN A 484 -8.43 -6.65 -9.74
C ASN A 484 -7.47 -7.09 -8.62
N GLY A 485 -7.91 -8.06 -7.81
CA GLY A 485 -7.12 -8.57 -6.70
C GLY A 485 -7.20 -7.76 -5.40
N ASN A 486 -7.94 -6.64 -5.36
CA ASN A 486 -8.28 -5.92 -4.14
C ASN A 486 -9.62 -6.42 -3.55
N TYR A 487 -9.76 -6.36 -2.22
CA TYR A 487 -11.02 -6.73 -1.57
C TYR A 487 -12.20 -5.84 -2.02
N LYS A 488 -13.17 -6.46 -2.71
CA LYS A 488 -14.27 -5.81 -3.45
C LYS A 488 -13.81 -4.74 -4.44
N GLY A 489 -12.56 -4.81 -4.92
CA GLY A 489 -11.99 -3.86 -5.86
C GLY A 489 -11.74 -2.45 -5.33
N SER A 490 -11.78 -2.26 -4.01
CA SER A 490 -11.63 -0.93 -3.41
C SER A 490 -10.17 -0.47 -3.35
N TYR A 491 -9.93 0.84 -3.50
CA TYR A 491 -8.60 1.46 -3.30
C TYR A 491 -8.25 1.68 -1.82
N VAL A 492 -9.22 1.58 -0.90
CA VAL A 492 -9.05 1.84 0.54
C VAL A 492 -8.99 0.55 1.36
N THR A 493 -8.32 -0.47 0.81
CA THR A 493 -8.07 -1.75 1.49
C THR A 493 -6.60 -2.11 1.51
N MET A 494 -6.16 -2.72 2.61
CA MET A 494 -4.84 -3.34 2.72
C MET A 494 -4.80 -4.73 2.05
N LEU A 495 -5.97 -5.37 1.87
CA LEU A 495 -6.10 -6.67 1.21
C LEU A 495 -6.03 -6.50 -0.32
N SER A 496 -4.81 -6.28 -0.80
CA SER A 496 -4.45 -6.23 -2.21
C SER A 496 -3.44 -7.33 -2.50
N SER A 497 -3.80 -8.26 -3.37
CA SER A 497 -2.87 -9.29 -3.84
C SER A 497 -1.71 -8.68 -4.63
N GLY A 498 -2.00 -7.73 -5.54
CA GLY A 498 -0.98 -6.99 -6.28
C GLY A 498 -0.07 -6.17 -5.37
N GLY A 499 -0.64 -5.45 -4.38
CA GLY A 499 0.13 -4.70 -3.40
C GLY A 499 1.06 -5.58 -2.55
N LEU A 500 0.60 -6.77 -2.13
CA LEU A 500 1.43 -7.73 -1.39
C LEU A 500 2.55 -8.31 -2.24
N VAL A 501 2.27 -8.73 -3.48
CA VAL A 501 3.28 -9.24 -4.42
C VAL A 501 4.33 -8.17 -4.70
N PHE A 502 3.89 -6.94 -4.98
CA PHE A 502 4.78 -5.79 -5.10
C PHE A 502 5.62 -5.60 -3.83
N GLY A 503 5.02 -5.70 -2.64
CA GLY A 503 5.74 -5.59 -1.37
C GLY A 503 6.86 -6.62 -1.22
N ILE A 504 6.62 -7.88 -1.59
CA ILE A 504 7.65 -8.92 -1.59
C ILE A 504 8.78 -8.58 -2.57
N ILE A 505 8.43 -8.19 -3.80
CA ILE A 505 9.41 -7.79 -4.82
C ILE A 505 10.22 -6.59 -4.35
N ASN A 506 9.56 -5.58 -3.78
CA ASN A 506 10.17 -4.36 -3.27
C ASN A 506 11.13 -4.64 -2.11
N ILE A 507 10.76 -5.54 -1.19
CA ILE A 507 11.62 -5.97 -0.09
C ILE A 507 12.86 -6.66 -0.65
N VAL A 508 12.70 -7.69 -1.48
CA VAL A 508 13.82 -8.48 -1.99
C VAL A 508 14.71 -7.66 -2.93
N GLY A 509 14.11 -6.87 -3.82
CA GLY A 509 14.81 -6.09 -4.83
C GLY A 509 15.63 -4.95 -4.23
N ASN A 510 15.05 -4.14 -3.35
CA ASN A 510 15.77 -3.00 -2.77
C ASN A 510 16.87 -3.45 -1.78
N PHE A 511 16.81 -4.67 -1.21
CA PHE A 511 17.97 -5.20 -0.48
C PHE A 511 19.22 -5.21 -1.34
N GLY A 512 19.10 -5.58 -2.62
CA GLY A 512 20.19 -5.49 -3.59
C GLY A 512 20.72 -4.08 -3.70
N THR A 513 19.84 -3.11 -3.95
CA THR A 513 20.26 -1.72 -4.16
C THR A 513 20.80 -1.04 -2.90
N VAL A 514 20.54 -1.57 -1.71
CA VAL A 514 21.01 -1.00 -0.45
C VAL A 514 22.30 -1.67 0.03
N PHE A 515 22.35 -3.00 -0.01
CA PHE A 515 23.49 -3.76 0.54
C PHE A 515 24.64 -3.88 -0.45
N VAL A 516 24.37 -3.80 -1.76
CA VAL A 516 25.40 -3.97 -2.79
C VAL A 516 25.92 -2.61 -3.28
N ASP A 517 25.13 -1.55 -3.15
CA ASP A 517 25.50 -0.21 -3.59
C ASP A 517 26.55 0.43 -2.67
N ASN A 518 27.73 0.67 -3.24
CA ASN A 518 28.86 1.29 -2.56
C ASN A 518 28.56 2.73 -2.07
N GLY A 519 27.59 3.46 -2.64
CA GLY A 519 27.21 4.80 -2.19
C GLY A 519 26.77 4.85 -0.73
N TYR A 520 25.99 3.86 -0.30
CA TYR A 520 25.60 3.69 1.10
C TYR A 520 26.77 3.28 1.99
N TRP A 521 27.67 2.42 1.51
CA TRP A 521 28.84 1.99 2.28
C TRP A 521 29.83 3.11 2.54
N VAL A 522 30.18 3.91 1.53
CA VAL A 522 31.07 5.07 1.68
C VAL A 522 30.52 6.04 2.72
N SER A 523 29.20 6.21 2.75
CA SER A 523 28.51 7.11 3.68
C SER A 523 28.47 6.55 5.10
N ALA A 524 28.23 5.24 5.25
CA ALA A 524 28.35 4.54 6.54
C ALA A 524 29.78 4.61 7.10
N ILE A 525 30.79 4.47 6.23
CA ILE A 525 32.22 4.58 6.56
C ILE A 525 32.60 6.03 6.90
N ALA A 526 31.97 7.03 6.31
CA ALA A 526 32.24 8.44 6.65
C ALA A 526 31.60 8.85 8.00
N ALA A 527 30.50 8.22 8.42
CA ALA A 527 29.77 8.58 9.64
C ALA A 527 30.57 8.33 10.94
N ARG A 528 30.29 9.11 12.00
CA ARG A 528 30.92 8.94 13.32
C ARG A 528 30.27 7.82 14.13
N PRO A 529 31.04 6.92 14.79
CA PRO A 529 30.49 5.77 15.52
C PRO A 529 29.43 6.12 16.59
N SER A 530 29.64 7.23 17.33
CA SER A 530 28.73 7.69 18.39
C SER A 530 27.34 8.08 17.88
N SER A 531 27.23 8.43 16.60
CA SER A 531 26.01 8.98 16.02
C SER A 531 25.39 8.05 14.97
N THR A 532 26.15 7.10 14.42
CA THR A 532 25.69 6.08 13.46
C THR A 532 24.44 5.34 13.93
N HIS A 533 24.41 4.83 15.17
CA HIS A 533 23.29 4.01 15.65
C HIS A 533 21.98 4.79 15.80
N LYS A 534 22.03 6.04 16.27
CA LYS A 534 20.85 6.92 16.38
C LYS A 534 20.39 7.37 15.00
N GLY A 535 21.35 7.70 14.13
CA GLY A 535 21.09 8.08 12.74
C GLY A 535 20.30 7.02 11.98
N TYR A 536 20.78 5.78 11.93
CA TYR A 536 20.09 4.72 11.17
C TYR A 536 18.74 4.31 11.78
N LEU A 537 18.61 4.29 13.11
CA LEU A 537 17.36 3.94 13.77
C LEU A 537 16.28 5.02 13.56
N LEU A 538 16.62 6.28 13.87
CA LEU A 538 15.72 7.41 13.66
C LEU A 538 15.46 7.63 12.17
N GLY A 539 16.49 7.43 11.35
CA GLY A 539 16.41 7.54 9.91
C GLY A 539 15.47 6.52 9.29
N GLY A 540 15.55 5.24 9.67
CA GLY A 540 14.62 4.22 9.19
C GLY A 540 13.16 4.49 9.58
N LEU A 541 12.92 5.01 10.79
CA LEU A 541 11.57 5.37 11.27
C LEU A 541 10.99 6.58 10.55
N VAL A 542 11.79 7.64 10.37
CA VAL A 542 11.36 8.83 9.63
C VAL A 542 11.22 8.54 8.14
N TRP A 543 12.04 7.62 7.62
CA TRP A 543 12.03 7.25 6.21
C TRP A 543 10.73 6.59 5.77
N PHE A 544 9.98 5.92 6.66
CA PHE A 544 8.65 5.40 6.33
C PHE A 544 7.68 6.52 5.93
N ALA A 545 7.73 7.64 6.66
CA ALA A 545 6.77 8.73 6.53
C ALA A 545 6.86 9.44 5.19
N VAL A 546 8.07 9.62 4.66
CA VAL A 546 8.32 10.37 3.43
C VAL A 546 7.62 9.78 2.19
N PRO A 547 7.91 8.53 1.76
CA PRO A 547 7.22 7.89 0.65
C PRO A 547 5.75 7.65 0.95
N PHE A 548 5.39 7.28 2.19
CA PHE A 548 4.00 6.99 2.53
C PHE A 548 3.12 8.23 2.40
N SER A 549 3.51 9.36 3.00
CA SER A 549 2.72 10.60 2.95
C SER A 549 2.67 11.20 1.55
N LEU A 550 3.77 11.14 0.79
CA LEU A 550 3.81 11.68 -0.56
C LEU A 550 2.98 10.82 -1.54
N ALA A 551 3.11 9.50 -1.48
CA ALA A 551 2.36 8.61 -2.35
C ALA A 551 0.87 8.57 -2.03
N THR A 552 0.49 8.61 -0.74
CA THR A 552 -0.92 8.68 -0.35
C THR A 552 -1.56 10.02 -0.71
N SER A 553 -0.79 11.12 -0.73
CA SER A 553 -1.30 12.41 -1.19
C SER A 553 -1.36 12.50 -2.72
N LEU A 554 -0.23 12.41 -3.43
CA LEU A 554 -0.19 12.63 -4.88
C LEU A 554 -0.70 11.43 -5.69
N GLY A 555 -0.44 10.20 -5.25
CA GLY A 555 -0.86 8.99 -5.95
C GLY A 555 -2.36 8.70 -5.77
N LEU A 556 -2.87 8.67 -4.53
CA LEU A 556 -4.33 8.56 -4.32
C LEU A 556 -5.07 9.82 -4.76
N GLY A 557 -4.44 10.99 -4.71
CA GLY A 557 -5.00 12.22 -5.27
C GLY A 557 -5.26 12.12 -6.77
N ALA A 558 -4.39 11.44 -7.53
CA ALA A 558 -4.62 11.16 -8.96
C ALA A 558 -5.91 10.35 -9.18
N LEU A 559 -6.11 9.32 -8.37
CA LEU A 559 -7.29 8.47 -8.41
C LEU A 559 -8.55 9.23 -7.97
N ALA A 560 -8.46 10.01 -6.88
CA ALA A 560 -9.57 10.80 -6.35
C ALA A 560 -10.02 11.95 -7.28
N LEU A 561 -9.13 12.45 -8.13
CA LEU A 561 -9.46 13.42 -9.18
C LEU A 561 -9.88 12.76 -10.49
N ASP A 562 -9.81 11.43 -10.57
CA ASP A 562 -10.10 10.64 -11.75
C ASP A 562 -9.30 11.08 -13.00
N LEU A 563 -8.00 11.28 -12.83
CA LEU A 563 -7.14 11.76 -13.92
C LEU A 563 -7.01 10.70 -15.04
N PRO A 564 -7.11 11.08 -16.33
CA PRO A 564 -6.95 10.19 -17.48
C PRO A 564 -5.48 9.77 -17.72
N ILE A 565 -4.84 9.18 -16.71
CA ILE A 565 -3.45 8.71 -16.79
C ILE A 565 -3.44 7.30 -17.39
N THR A 566 -2.58 7.09 -18.36
CA THR A 566 -2.34 5.77 -18.98
C THR A 566 -1.31 4.97 -18.20
N ALA A 567 -1.37 3.63 -18.26
CA ALA A 567 -0.38 2.74 -17.63
C ALA A 567 1.05 3.02 -18.10
N THR A 568 1.22 3.44 -19.36
CA THR A 568 2.52 3.87 -19.91
C THR A 568 3.03 5.12 -19.21
N GLU A 569 2.20 6.17 -19.08
CA GLU A 569 2.58 7.40 -18.35
C GLU A 569 2.87 7.10 -16.87
N ALA A 570 2.06 6.24 -16.26
CA ALA A 570 2.22 5.82 -14.87
C ALA A 570 3.56 5.10 -14.65
N SER A 571 3.92 4.15 -15.53
CA SER A 571 5.20 3.42 -15.48
C SER A 571 6.45 4.27 -15.72
N HIS A 572 6.29 5.42 -16.39
CA HIS A 572 7.33 6.45 -16.55
C HIS A 572 7.46 7.36 -15.32
N GLY A 573 6.60 7.18 -14.31
CA GLY A 573 6.59 7.97 -13.08
C GLY A 573 5.78 9.26 -13.17
N LEU A 574 4.86 9.40 -14.13
CA LEU A 574 4.15 10.66 -14.38
C LEU A 574 2.90 10.88 -13.51
N VAL A 575 2.59 9.95 -12.61
CA VAL A 575 1.45 10.07 -11.67
C VAL A 575 1.54 11.32 -10.78
N PRO A 576 2.61 11.53 -9.97
CA PRO A 576 2.71 12.74 -9.16
C PRO A 576 2.76 14.05 -9.97
N PRO A 577 3.43 14.13 -11.13
CA PRO A 577 3.32 15.27 -12.06
C PRO A 577 1.88 15.59 -12.47
N ALA A 578 1.10 14.58 -12.85
CA ALA A 578 -0.29 14.79 -13.25
C ALA A 578 -1.13 15.36 -12.11
N THR A 579 -0.99 14.84 -10.89
CA THR A 579 -1.70 15.35 -9.71
C THR A 579 -1.30 16.77 -9.34
N ALA A 580 0.00 17.09 -9.41
CA ALA A 580 0.49 18.44 -9.11
C ALA A 580 -0.04 19.47 -10.13
N ILE A 581 -0.13 19.10 -11.41
CA ILE A 581 -0.75 19.93 -12.47
C ILE A 581 -2.24 20.11 -12.20
N ALA A 582 -2.94 19.02 -11.87
CA ALA A 582 -4.38 19.08 -11.64
C ALA A 582 -4.74 20.01 -10.47
N LEU A 583 -3.93 20.02 -9.40
CA LEU A 583 -4.21 20.80 -8.19
C LEU A 583 -3.71 22.26 -8.21
N MET A 584 -2.57 22.54 -8.86
CA MET A 584 -1.94 23.88 -8.83
C MET A 584 -1.56 24.43 -10.22
N GLY A 585 -1.90 23.73 -11.30
CA GLY A 585 -1.52 24.10 -12.66
C GLY A 585 -0.01 24.25 -12.82
N LYS A 586 0.41 25.40 -13.36
CA LYS A 586 1.83 25.71 -13.62
C LYS A 586 2.67 25.75 -12.33
N GLY A 587 2.11 26.23 -11.22
CA GLY A 587 2.83 26.33 -9.93
C GLY A 587 3.23 24.96 -9.40
N GLY A 588 2.31 23.98 -9.44
CA GLY A 588 2.59 22.60 -9.03
C GLY A 588 3.62 21.92 -9.92
N SER A 589 3.58 22.20 -11.23
CA SER A 589 4.57 21.70 -12.19
C SER A 589 5.99 22.17 -11.83
N VAL A 590 6.16 23.45 -11.50
CA VAL A 590 7.47 24.01 -11.12
C VAL A 590 7.97 23.45 -9.79
N LEU A 591 7.09 23.36 -8.79
CA LEU A 591 7.44 22.79 -7.48
C LEU A 591 7.88 21.33 -7.61
N LEU A 592 7.14 20.52 -8.36
CA LEU A 592 7.48 19.12 -8.54
C LEU A 592 8.74 18.93 -9.39
N LEU A 593 8.90 19.71 -10.46
CA LEU A 593 10.12 19.69 -11.27
C LEU A 593 11.35 20.05 -10.42
N THR A 594 11.23 21.04 -9.54
CA THR A 594 12.30 21.44 -8.61
C THR A 594 12.59 20.34 -7.61
N MET A 595 11.58 19.79 -6.94
CA MET A 595 11.71 18.69 -5.98
C MET A 595 12.37 17.47 -6.62
N LEU A 596 11.94 17.07 -7.82
CA LEU A 596 12.52 15.95 -8.55
C LEU A 596 13.97 16.23 -8.93
N PHE A 597 14.27 17.40 -9.47
CA PHE A 597 15.63 17.75 -9.87
C PHE A 597 16.58 17.76 -8.65
N MET A 598 16.15 18.26 -7.50
CA MET A 598 16.91 18.20 -6.25
C MET A 598 17.16 16.75 -5.79
N ALA A 599 16.15 15.88 -5.90
CA ALA A 599 16.28 14.46 -5.56
C ALA A 599 17.26 13.72 -6.51
N VAL A 600 17.12 13.92 -7.83
CA VAL A 600 18.02 13.32 -8.84
C VAL A 600 19.45 13.81 -8.66
N THR A 601 19.64 15.11 -8.43
CA THR A 601 20.97 15.73 -8.29
C THR A 601 21.68 15.20 -7.04
N SER A 602 20.98 15.13 -5.91
CA SER A 602 21.52 14.58 -4.66
C SER A 602 21.96 13.13 -4.81
N ALA A 603 21.06 12.26 -5.32
CA ALA A 603 21.36 10.85 -5.53
C ALA A 603 22.46 10.64 -6.58
N GLY A 604 22.42 11.38 -7.69
CA GLY A 604 23.41 11.31 -8.77
C GLY A 604 24.83 11.63 -8.29
N SER A 605 25.01 12.60 -7.38
CA SER A 605 26.36 12.84 -6.82
C SER A 605 26.86 11.70 -5.94
N SER A 606 25.96 11.01 -5.24
CA SER A 606 26.34 9.86 -4.41
C SER A 606 26.79 8.69 -5.28
N GLU A 607 26.09 8.43 -6.38
CA GLU A 607 26.48 7.41 -7.38
C GLU A 607 27.82 7.72 -8.06
N LEU A 608 28.04 8.98 -8.47
CA LEU A 608 29.32 9.40 -9.08
C LEU A 608 30.49 9.18 -8.13
N ILE A 609 30.30 9.50 -6.85
CA ILE A 609 31.30 9.27 -5.80
C ILE A 609 31.50 7.78 -5.55
N ALA A 610 30.42 6.99 -5.50
CA ALA A 610 30.47 5.56 -5.30
C ALA A 610 31.34 4.88 -6.36
N VAL A 611 31.05 5.12 -7.64
CA VAL A 611 31.82 4.60 -8.77
C VAL A 611 33.25 5.14 -8.78
N SER A 612 33.44 6.43 -8.51
CA SER A 612 34.77 7.03 -8.41
C SER A 612 35.63 6.34 -7.36
N SER A 613 35.07 6.08 -6.17
CA SER A 613 35.78 5.41 -5.08
C SER A 613 36.16 3.97 -5.41
N LEU A 614 35.25 3.19 -6.02
CA LEU A 614 35.54 1.83 -6.51
C LEU A 614 36.70 1.84 -7.51
N CYS A 615 36.63 2.72 -8.52
CA CYS A 615 37.71 2.81 -9.51
C CYS A 615 39.04 3.27 -8.89
N THR A 616 39.02 4.15 -7.89
CA THR A 616 40.26 4.69 -7.30
C THR A 616 40.91 3.76 -6.29
N TYR A 617 40.13 3.17 -5.38
CA TYR A 617 40.65 2.36 -4.29
C TYR A 617 40.71 0.89 -4.67
N ASP A 618 39.65 0.33 -5.26
CA ASP A 618 39.55 -1.09 -5.59
C ASP A 618 40.24 -1.46 -6.92
N ILE A 619 40.33 -0.54 -7.88
CA ILE A 619 41.02 -0.80 -9.16
C ILE A 619 42.40 -0.14 -9.18
N TYR A 620 42.46 1.19 -9.16
CA TYR A 620 43.68 1.93 -9.41
C TYR A 620 44.73 1.70 -8.31
N ARG A 621 44.40 1.98 -7.05
CA ARG A 621 45.34 1.77 -5.94
C ARG A 621 45.64 0.28 -5.74
N THR A 622 44.66 -0.59 -5.92
CA THR A 622 44.80 -2.00 -5.57
C THR A 622 45.54 -2.85 -6.62
N TYR A 623 45.39 -2.54 -7.91
CA TYR A 623 45.96 -3.36 -9.00
C TYR A 623 46.90 -2.60 -9.94
N ILE A 624 46.75 -1.28 -10.10
CA ILE A 624 47.53 -0.50 -11.06
C ILE A 624 48.75 0.16 -10.39
N ASN A 625 48.53 0.85 -9.27
CA ASN A 625 49.58 1.57 -8.54
C ASN A 625 49.34 1.52 -7.02
N PRO A 626 49.89 0.50 -6.32
CA PRO A 626 49.82 0.35 -4.86
C PRO A 626 50.33 1.55 -4.06
N ASP A 627 51.38 2.20 -4.56
CA ASP A 627 52.06 3.32 -3.89
C ASP A 627 51.52 4.70 -4.32
N ALA A 628 50.31 4.73 -4.88
CA ALA A 628 49.70 5.98 -5.34
C ALA A 628 49.57 7.02 -4.23
N SER A 629 50.13 8.20 -4.46
CA SER A 629 50.00 9.35 -3.57
C SER A 629 48.55 9.87 -3.54
N GLY A 630 48.15 10.53 -2.44
CA GLY A 630 46.81 11.12 -2.32
C GLY A 630 46.46 12.12 -3.45
N LYS A 631 47.45 12.84 -3.99
CA LYS A 631 47.26 13.74 -5.15
C LYS A 631 46.91 12.96 -6.43
N GLN A 632 47.55 11.81 -6.65
CA GLN A 632 47.26 10.95 -7.80
C GLN A 632 45.87 10.32 -7.67
N ILE A 633 45.50 9.84 -6.47
CA ILE A 633 44.16 9.28 -6.19
C ILE A 633 43.07 10.32 -6.50
N LEU A 634 43.23 11.56 -6.04
CA LEU A 634 42.27 12.64 -6.34
C LEU A 634 42.19 12.98 -7.84
N LYS A 635 43.32 12.93 -8.57
CA LYS A 635 43.34 13.14 -10.02
C LYS A 635 42.54 12.05 -10.75
N VAL A 636 42.78 10.79 -10.41
CA VAL A 636 42.05 9.64 -10.98
C VAL A 636 40.57 9.72 -10.63
N SER A 637 40.24 10.04 -9.37
CA SER A 637 38.87 10.20 -8.90
C SER A 637 38.07 11.18 -9.76
N ARG A 638 38.63 12.37 -10.03
CA ARG A 638 38.00 13.39 -10.88
C ARG A 638 37.84 12.95 -12.33
N ILE A 639 38.82 12.25 -12.90
CA ILE A 639 38.72 11.69 -14.25
C ILE A 639 37.57 10.68 -14.31
N VAL A 640 37.46 9.78 -13.33
CA VAL A 640 36.39 8.79 -13.27
C VAL A 640 35.01 9.43 -13.12
N VAL A 641 34.87 10.47 -12.30
CA VAL A 641 33.61 11.22 -12.17
C VAL A 641 33.17 11.80 -13.52
N LEU A 642 34.10 12.42 -14.26
CA LEU A 642 33.81 12.97 -15.58
C LEU A 642 33.40 11.88 -16.58
N VAL A 643 34.19 10.80 -16.66
CA VAL A 643 33.94 9.69 -17.60
C VAL A 643 32.63 8.99 -17.29
N PHE A 644 32.42 8.60 -16.03
CA PHE A 644 31.19 7.93 -15.62
C PHE A 644 29.99 8.83 -15.85
N GLY A 645 30.04 10.11 -15.45
CA GLY A 645 28.95 11.06 -15.67
C GLY A 645 28.52 11.20 -17.13
N CYS A 646 29.47 11.21 -18.07
CA CYS A 646 29.16 11.16 -19.50
C CYS A 646 28.52 9.82 -19.92
N LEU A 647 29.02 8.70 -19.40
CA LEU A 647 28.44 7.37 -19.65
C LEU A 647 27.01 7.25 -19.09
N MET A 648 26.68 7.90 -17.97
CA MET A 648 25.32 7.91 -17.41
C MET A 648 24.32 8.48 -18.45
N GLY A 649 24.68 9.60 -19.09
CA GLY A 649 23.85 10.21 -20.13
C GLY A 649 23.67 9.31 -21.35
N ILE A 650 24.74 8.67 -21.82
CA ILE A 650 24.70 7.72 -22.94
C ILE A 650 23.80 6.51 -22.60
N LEU A 651 23.97 5.94 -21.41
CA LEU A 651 23.17 4.82 -20.92
C LEU A 651 21.68 5.17 -20.90
N ALA A 652 21.34 6.35 -20.37
CA ALA A 652 19.95 6.80 -20.33
C ALA A 652 19.35 6.97 -21.74
N VAL A 653 20.11 7.45 -22.73
CA VAL A 653 19.65 7.52 -24.12
C VAL A 653 19.40 6.14 -24.71
N ILE A 654 20.29 5.17 -24.47
CA ILE A 654 20.13 3.79 -24.94
C ILE A 654 18.87 3.17 -24.34
N LEU A 655 18.68 3.29 -23.03
CA LEU A 655 17.54 2.72 -22.33
C LEU A 655 16.20 3.36 -22.76
N ASN A 656 16.17 4.68 -22.94
CA ASN A 656 15.00 5.37 -23.48
C ASN A 656 14.69 4.93 -24.91
N LYS A 657 15.70 4.72 -25.77
CA LYS A 657 15.49 4.17 -27.13
C LYS A 657 15.01 2.71 -27.11
N ALA A 658 15.44 1.93 -26.13
CA ALA A 658 15.01 0.55 -25.93
C ALA A 658 13.58 0.44 -25.36
N GLY A 659 12.93 1.56 -25.02
CA GLY A 659 11.59 1.58 -24.43
C GLY A 659 11.54 1.11 -22.97
N VAL A 660 12.67 1.14 -22.26
CA VAL A 660 12.75 0.71 -20.86
C VAL A 660 12.23 1.83 -19.95
N SER A 661 11.16 1.55 -19.21
CA SER A 661 10.58 2.50 -18.25
C SER A 661 11.23 2.41 -16.87
N LEU A 662 11.00 3.43 -16.04
CA LEU A 662 11.41 3.43 -14.62
C LEU A 662 10.83 2.21 -13.89
N GLY A 663 9.54 1.95 -14.06
CA GLY A 663 8.85 0.83 -13.41
C GLY A 663 9.43 -0.53 -13.82
N TRP A 664 9.76 -0.71 -15.10
CA TRP A 664 10.39 -1.95 -15.57
C TRP A 664 11.76 -2.17 -14.93
N MET A 665 12.61 -1.15 -14.94
CA MET A 665 13.94 -1.23 -14.32
C MET A 665 13.82 -1.53 -12.83
N TYR A 666 12.83 -0.93 -12.16
CA TYR A 666 12.55 -1.13 -10.74
C TYR A 666 12.23 -2.59 -10.40
N LEU A 667 11.41 -3.25 -11.22
CA LEU A 667 11.07 -4.66 -11.01
C LEU A 667 12.25 -5.59 -11.37
N ALA A 668 13.06 -5.21 -12.36
CA ALA A 668 14.17 -6.03 -12.84
C ALA A 668 15.40 -6.04 -11.89
N MET A 669 15.63 -4.97 -11.11
CA MET A 669 16.85 -4.85 -10.29
C MET A 669 17.09 -6.05 -9.37
N GLY A 670 16.06 -6.56 -8.70
CA GLY A 670 16.20 -7.65 -7.73
C GLY A 670 16.73 -8.94 -8.36
N VAL A 671 16.41 -9.17 -9.64
CA VAL A 671 16.88 -10.32 -10.41
C VAL A 671 18.39 -10.24 -10.64
N PHE A 672 18.90 -9.06 -10.97
CA PHE A 672 20.31 -8.88 -11.30
C PHE A 672 21.20 -8.85 -10.07
N ILE A 673 20.83 -8.09 -9.03
CA ILE A 673 21.74 -7.78 -7.91
C ILE A 673 21.36 -8.46 -6.59
N GLY A 674 20.16 -9.04 -6.47
CA GLY A 674 19.65 -9.58 -5.20
C GLY A 674 20.47 -10.74 -4.62
N SER A 675 21.15 -11.52 -5.45
CA SER A 675 21.96 -12.68 -5.01
C SER A 675 23.23 -12.29 -4.24
N ALA A 676 23.71 -11.05 -4.37
CA ALA A 676 24.92 -10.56 -3.68
C ALA A 676 24.65 -10.12 -2.23
N VAL A 677 23.39 -9.90 -1.85
CA VAL A 677 23.00 -9.35 -0.54
C VAL A 677 23.46 -10.23 0.62
N ILE A 678 23.07 -11.50 0.61
CA ILE A 678 23.33 -12.42 1.71
C ILE A 678 24.84 -12.65 1.89
N PRO A 679 25.63 -12.87 0.82
CA PRO A 679 27.08 -12.94 0.95
C PRO A 679 27.69 -11.66 1.51
N ILE A 680 27.34 -10.46 1.03
CA ILE A 680 27.86 -9.20 1.59
C ILE A 680 27.51 -9.06 3.08
N ALA A 681 26.29 -9.41 3.48
CA ALA A 681 25.90 -9.40 4.89
C ALA A 681 26.76 -10.37 5.73
N PHE A 682 26.95 -11.60 5.24
CA PHE A 682 27.71 -12.64 5.92
C PHE A 682 29.21 -12.38 5.99
N MET A 683 29.76 -11.57 5.08
CA MET A 683 31.15 -11.11 5.16
C MET A 683 31.47 -10.51 6.54
N LEU A 684 30.54 -9.71 7.08
CA LEU A 684 30.70 -9.06 8.38
C LEU A 684 29.99 -9.80 9.49
N LEU A 685 28.83 -10.42 9.26
CA LEU A 685 28.04 -11.01 10.35
C LEU A 685 28.45 -12.45 10.69
N TRP A 686 29.03 -13.20 9.74
CA TRP A 686 29.26 -14.63 9.91
C TRP A 686 30.72 -15.04 9.78
N ARG A 687 31.35 -15.36 10.91
CA ARG A 687 32.76 -15.76 10.96
C ARG A 687 33.11 -16.99 10.10
N LYS A 688 32.18 -17.93 9.90
CA LYS A 688 32.42 -19.17 9.13
C LYS A 688 32.19 -19.05 7.62
N ALA A 689 31.70 -17.91 7.14
CA ALA A 689 31.45 -17.72 5.71
C ALA A 689 32.78 -17.79 4.92
N ASN A 690 32.83 -18.69 3.94
CA ASN A 690 34.00 -18.94 3.10
C ASN A 690 33.88 -18.23 1.73
N ALA A 691 35.02 -18.01 1.06
CA ALA A 691 35.06 -17.31 -0.22
C ALA A 691 34.32 -18.08 -1.33
N THR A 692 34.50 -19.40 -1.39
CA THR A 692 33.89 -20.26 -2.41
C THR A 692 32.36 -20.24 -2.32
N GLY A 693 31.79 -20.34 -1.11
CA GLY A 693 30.34 -20.28 -0.92
C GLY A 693 29.77 -18.91 -1.25
N ALA A 694 30.49 -17.83 -0.92
CA ALA A 694 30.10 -16.47 -1.27
C ALA A 694 30.06 -16.26 -2.80
N ILE A 695 31.12 -16.66 -3.51
CA ILE A 695 31.21 -16.53 -4.97
C ILE A 695 30.15 -17.40 -5.66
N LEU A 696 30.09 -18.68 -5.32
CA LEU A 696 29.13 -19.60 -5.93
C LEU A 696 27.70 -19.12 -5.67
N GLY A 697 27.35 -18.79 -4.42
CA GLY A 697 26.00 -18.33 -4.08
C GLY A 697 25.58 -17.07 -4.83
N THR A 698 26.49 -16.09 -4.98
CA THR A 698 26.19 -14.86 -5.73
C THR A 698 26.02 -15.13 -7.23
N VAL A 699 26.94 -15.88 -7.85
CA VAL A 699 26.91 -16.12 -9.30
C VAL A 699 25.78 -17.07 -9.69
N THR A 700 25.63 -18.21 -9.01
CA THR A 700 24.55 -19.17 -9.32
C THR A 700 23.19 -18.58 -9.01
N GLY A 701 23.05 -17.82 -7.92
CA GLY A 701 21.80 -17.13 -7.59
C GLY A 701 21.38 -16.11 -8.66
N CYS A 702 22.34 -15.35 -9.21
CA CYS A 702 22.07 -14.41 -10.31
C CYS A 702 21.65 -15.14 -11.59
N LEU A 703 22.40 -16.18 -11.98
CA LEU A 703 22.08 -16.98 -13.16
C LEU A 703 20.70 -17.64 -13.06
N LEU A 704 20.40 -18.28 -11.91
CA LEU A 704 19.09 -18.88 -11.66
C LEU A 704 17.96 -17.84 -11.64
N GLY A 705 18.22 -16.65 -11.07
CA GLY A 705 17.28 -15.54 -11.09
C GLY A 705 16.94 -15.10 -12.52
N ILE A 706 17.97 -14.88 -13.35
CA ILE A 706 17.81 -14.51 -14.76
C ILE A 706 17.09 -15.60 -15.55
N ILE A 707 17.50 -16.87 -15.39
CA ILE A 707 16.86 -18.01 -16.05
C ILE A 707 15.38 -18.06 -15.68
N THR A 708 15.06 -18.01 -14.37
CA THR A 708 13.68 -18.05 -13.88
C THR A 708 12.85 -16.90 -14.45
N TRP A 709 13.41 -15.69 -14.45
CA TRP A 709 12.73 -14.52 -14.99
C TRP A 709 12.46 -14.66 -16.51
N LEU A 710 13.44 -15.14 -17.29
CA LEU A 710 13.28 -15.38 -18.73
C LEU A 710 12.33 -16.55 -19.05
N THR A 711 12.30 -17.61 -18.23
CA THR A 711 11.38 -18.73 -18.44
C THR A 711 9.94 -18.37 -18.09
N VAL A 712 9.72 -17.67 -16.97
CA VAL A 712 8.38 -17.26 -16.55
C VAL A 712 7.79 -16.20 -17.48
N THR A 713 8.61 -15.30 -18.02
CA THR A 713 8.15 -14.30 -19.01
C THR A 713 7.82 -14.91 -20.37
N LYS A 714 8.38 -16.08 -20.71
CA LYS A 714 8.09 -16.81 -21.96
C LYS A 714 6.70 -17.47 -21.97
N ASP A 715 6.20 -17.89 -20.80
CA ASP A 715 4.93 -18.62 -20.66
C ASP A 715 3.74 -17.72 -20.24
N TYR A 716 3.90 -16.39 -20.24
CA TYR A 716 2.89 -15.47 -19.74
C TYR A 716 1.88 -15.04 -20.83
N ASP A 717 0.94 -15.93 -21.16
CA ASP A 717 -0.31 -15.60 -21.87
C ASP A 717 -1.42 -15.31 -20.85
N TRP A 718 -1.96 -14.09 -20.87
CA TRP A 718 -2.84 -13.54 -19.82
C TRP A 718 -4.23 -14.23 -19.77
N GLU A 719 -4.55 -15.12 -20.71
CA GLU A 719 -5.83 -15.84 -20.75
C GLU A 719 -5.89 -17.09 -19.86
N THR A 720 -4.75 -17.70 -19.47
CA THR A 720 -4.75 -18.95 -18.67
C THR A 720 -5.03 -18.79 -17.16
N THR A 721 -4.97 -17.56 -16.62
CA THR A 721 -5.18 -17.31 -15.17
C THR A 721 -6.65 -17.41 -14.75
N LYS A 722 -7.59 -17.63 -15.68
CA LYS A 722 -9.01 -17.81 -15.38
C LYS A 722 -9.39 -19.23 -14.91
N GLN A 723 -8.47 -20.21 -14.88
CA GLN A 723 -8.84 -21.62 -14.62
C GLN A 723 -8.07 -22.39 -13.54
N ILE A 724 -7.18 -21.79 -12.74
CA ILE A 724 -6.39 -22.58 -11.80
C ILE A 724 -6.99 -22.57 -10.38
N THR A 725 -7.59 -23.71 -10.00
CA THR A 725 -7.83 -24.10 -8.60
C THR A 725 -6.56 -24.67 -7.97
N VAL A 726 -6.26 -24.26 -6.74
CA VAL A 726 -5.03 -24.58 -5.98
C VAL A 726 -4.88 -26.09 -5.73
N VAL A 727 -3.74 -26.67 -6.10
CA VAL A 727 -3.33 -28.03 -5.71
C VAL A 727 -1.88 -28.00 -5.23
N GLU A 728 -1.68 -27.98 -3.91
CA GLU A 728 -0.41 -28.45 -3.34
C GLU A 728 -0.51 -29.94 -3.02
N LYS A 729 0.44 -30.72 -3.54
CA LYS A 729 1.07 -31.86 -2.84
C LYS A 729 2.14 -32.50 -3.75
N GLU A 730 3.42 -32.31 -3.43
CA GLU A 730 4.39 -33.43 -3.41
C GLU A 730 5.70 -33.09 -2.67
N LYS A 731 6.31 -34.14 -2.10
CA LYS A 731 7.46 -34.13 -1.15
C LYS A 731 8.78 -34.39 -1.88
N SER A 732 9.90 -33.82 -1.38
CA SER A 732 11.26 -34.22 -1.77
C SER A 732 12.09 -34.71 -0.56
N GLU A 733 12.78 -35.83 -0.75
CA GLU A 733 13.56 -36.60 0.26
C GLU A 733 15.00 -36.08 0.43
N LEU A 734 15.48 -35.91 1.67
CA LEU A 734 16.91 -35.71 2.03
C LEU A 734 17.23 -36.38 3.38
N SER A 735 18.47 -36.85 3.56
CA SER A 735 18.87 -37.91 4.51
C SER A 735 19.03 -37.50 6.00
N ALA A 736 18.82 -38.49 6.88
CA ALA A 736 18.45 -38.33 8.29
C ALA A 736 19.56 -37.88 9.28
N ASP A 737 20.83 -37.78 8.88
CA ASP A 737 21.92 -37.42 9.80
C ASP A 737 22.14 -35.89 9.94
N GLU A 738 21.66 -35.08 8.98
CA GLU A 738 21.58 -33.62 9.15
C GLU A 738 20.40 -33.20 10.05
N PHE A 739 19.45 -34.11 10.30
CA PHE A 739 18.22 -33.88 11.07
C PHE A 739 18.34 -34.16 12.57
N LYS A 740 19.55 -34.31 13.13
CA LYS A 740 19.71 -34.52 14.57
C LYS A 740 19.06 -33.38 15.36
N GLU A 741 17.96 -33.75 16.04
CA GLU A 741 16.96 -32.87 16.63
C GLU A 741 17.59 -31.79 17.52
N GLU A 742 18.61 -32.13 18.31
CA GLU A 742 19.22 -31.21 19.27
C GLU A 742 20.03 -30.05 18.66
N LYS A 743 20.65 -30.24 17.49
CA LYS A 743 21.47 -29.19 16.84
C LYS A 743 20.61 -28.22 16.03
N LEU A 744 19.59 -28.74 15.35
CA LEU A 744 18.60 -27.92 14.64
C LEU A 744 17.71 -27.14 15.61
N ILE A 745 17.33 -27.73 16.75
CA ILE A 745 16.52 -27.04 17.76
C ILE A 745 17.25 -25.84 18.38
N ARG A 746 18.59 -25.90 18.56
CA ARG A 746 19.37 -24.80 19.15
C ARG A 746 19.61 -23.65 18.18
N ALA A 747 19.85 -23.95 16.91
CA ALA A 747 20.00 -22.95 15.84
C ALA A 747 18.65 -22.33 15.43
N LYS A 748 17.60 -23.16 15.31
CA LYS A 748 16.21 -22.72 15.07
C LYS A 748 15.72 -21.84 16.22
N ARG A 749 15.93 -22.20 17.50
CA ARG A 749 15.49 -21.35 18.63
C ARG A 749 16.13 -19.98 18.64
N TRP A 750 17.40 -19.84 18.27
CA TRP A 750 18.06 -18.53 18.29
C TRP A 750 17.62 -17.63 17.13
N ILE A 751 17.53 -18.21 15.91
CA ILE A 751 17.10 -17.49 14.70
C ILE A 751 15.59 -17.19 14.73
N VAL A 752 14.75 -18.11 15.24
CA VAL A 752 13.32 -17.87 15.46
C VAL A 752 13.11 -16.84 16.57
N LYS A 753 13.87 -16.88 17.67
CA LYS A 753 13.61 -15.96 18.78
C LYS A 753 13.83 -14.48 18.42
N TRP A 754 14.78 -14.16 17.53
CA TRP A 754 15.08 -12.77 17.16
C TRP A 754 14.70 -12.41 15.72
N GLY A 755 14.90 -13.31 14.76
CA GLY A 755 14.51 -13.11 13.36
C GLY A 755 13.00 -13.23 13.15
N VAL A 756 12.34 -14.23 13.75
CA VAL A 756 10.87 -14.35 13.70
C VAL A 756 10.22 -13.35 14.66
N GLY A 757 10.87 -12.91 15.76
CA GLY A 757 10.35 -11.84 16.61
C GLY A 757 10.26 -10.48 15.91
N PHE A 758 11.30 -10.06 15.19
CA PHE A 758 11.33 -8.77 14.50
C PHE A 758 10.50 -8.78 13.20
N THR A 759 10.52 -9.90 12.47
CA THR A 759 9.71 -10.11 11.27
C THR A 759 8.23 -10.34 11.62
N LEU A 760 7.90 -11.03 12.72
CA LEU A 760 6.53 -11.08 13.23
C LEU A 760 6.07 -9.70 13.63
N VAL A 761 6.87 -8.87 14.31
CA VAL A 761 6.42 -7.52 14.73
C VAL A 761 6.16 -6.60 13.52
N ILE A 762 6.96 -6.67 12.45
CA ILE A 762 6.90 -5.69 11.34
C ILE A 762 6.17 -6.21 10.10
N VAL A 763 6.23 -7.51 9.80
CA VAL A 763 5.62 -8.12 8.59
C VAL A 763 4.30 -8.83 8.92
N VAL A 764 4.06 -9.16 10.20
CA VAL A 764 2.81 -9.80 10.62
C VAL A 764 2.02 -8.90 11.55
N LEU A 765 2.60 -8.37 12.63
CA LEU A 765 1.95 -7.53 13.64
C LEU A 765 1.63 -6.14 13.05
N TRP A 766 2.56 -5.48 12.35
CA TRP A 766 2.26 -4.16 11.74
C TRP A 766 1.18 -4.24 10.64
N PRO A 767 1.16 -5.24 9.73
CA PRO A 767 0.03 -5.48 8.84
C PRO A 767 -1.25 -5.89 9.59
N ILE A 768 -1.18 -6.73 10.62
CA ILE A 768 -2.32 -7.08 11.49
C ILE A 768 -2.87 -5.86 12.25
N LEU A 769 -2.01 -4.89 12.61
CA LEU A 769 -2.39 -3.62 13.23
C LEU A 769 -3.07 -2.66 12.22
N THR A 770 -2.75 -2.78 10.93
CA THR A 770 -3.38 -2.01 9.82
C THR A 770 -4.56 -2.71 9.14
N LEU A 771 -4.71 -4.02 9.34
CA LEU A 771 -5.87 -4.79 8.95
C LEU A 771 -6.95 -4.56 10.01
N PRO A 772 -8.18 -4.16 9.65
CA PRO A 772 -9.24 -4.13 10.63
C PRO A 772 -9.63 -5.59 10.93
N ALA A 773 -8.97 -6.16 11.93
CA ALA A 773 -9.11 -7.56 12.29
C ALA A 773 -10.42 -7.78 13.06
N GLY A 774 -11.26 -8.66 12.53
CA GLY A 774 -12.41 -9.21 13.24
C GLY A 774 -11.98 -10.05 14.44
N LYS A 775 -12.86 -10.15 15.44
CA LYS A 775 -12.63 -10.85 16.71
C LYS A 775 -12.25 -12.32 16.51
N SER A 776 -10.97 -12.66 16.65
CA SER A 776 -10.51 -13.96 17.18
C SER A 776 -8.97 -14.08 17.15
N MET A 777 -8.23 -13.20 17.84
CA MET A 777 -6.78 -13.43 18.04
C MET A 777 -6.22 -12.81 19.33
N LEU A 778 -7.05 -12.63 20.36
CA LEU A 778 -6.63 -12.00 21.63
C LEU A 778 -6.95 -12.82 22.88
N SER A 779 -7.46 -14.05 22.75
CA SER A 779 -7.76 -14.91 23.90
C SER A 779 -6.58 -15.77 24.39
N ILE A 780 -5.34 -15.60 23.88
CA ILE A 780 -4.23 -16.52 24.22
C ILE A 780 -3.00 -15.87 24.88
N ILE A 781 -2.87 -14.53 25.00
CA ILE A 781 -1.63 -13.95 25.57
C ILE A 781 -1.92 -12.97 26.72
N TYR A 782 -2.07 -13.56 27.90
CA TYR A 782 -1.78 -13.05 29.25
C TYR A 782 -1.61 -11.53 29.46
N LEU A 783 -2.65 -10.88 30.00
CA LEU A 783 -2.56 -9.59 30.69
C LEU A 783 -3.30 -9.54 32.06
N PRO A 784 -2.98 -10.40 33.05
CA PRO A 784 -3.31 -10.05 34.44
C PRO A 784 -2.12 -10.00 35.41
N ARG A 785 -0.86 -10.16 34.95
CA ARG A 785 0.30 -10.19 35.86
C ARG A 785 1.19 -8.94 35.86
N PHE A 786 1.06 -8.06 34.87
CA PHE A 786 1.91 -6.86 34.75
C PHE A 786 1.29 -5.60 35.40
N MET A 787 -0.02 -5.58 35.64
CA MET A 787 -0.68 -4.42 36.28
C MET A 787 -0.58 -4.40 37.81
N LEU A 788 -0.12 -5.49 38.45
CA LEU A 788 0.06 -5.53 39.90
C LEU A 788 1.43 -5.00 40.37
N ASP A 789 2.44 -4.95 39.50
CA ASP A 789 3.80 -4.51 39.86
C ASP A 789 4.05 -2.99 39.68
N LEU A 790 3.11 -2.24 39.09
CA LEU A 790 3.27 -0.80 38.84
C LEU A 790 2.82 0.11 40.00
N ARG A 791 2.44 -0.44 41.16
CA ARG A 791 2.01 0.37 42.31
C ARG A 791 3.14 0.70 43.31
N SER A 792 4.37 0.21 43.09
CA SER A 792 5.38 0.19 44.17
C SER A 792 6.65 1.04 43.96
N ASN A 793 6.87 1.78 42.86
CA ASN A 793 8.08 2.62 42.74
C ASN A 793 7.90 3.94 41.95
N PRO A 794 8.59 5.05 42.33
CA PRO A 794 8.50 6.36 41.68
C PRO A 794 9.37 6.45 40.39
N PRO A 795 9.22 7.52 39.56
CA PRO A 795 9.42 7.42 38.13
C PRO A 795 10.86 7.72 37.66
N ILE A 796 11.30 6.96 36.66
CA ILE A 796 12.46 7.26 35.81
C ILE A 796 11.91 7.71 34.44
N PRO A 797 12.46 8.76 33.79
CA PRO A 797 11.95 9.25 32.51
C PRO A 797 12.39 8.34 31.36
N HIS A 798 11.46 7.60 30.76
CA HIS A 798 11.69 6.83 29.53
C HIS A 798 10.95 7.44 28.32
N PRO A 799 11.55 7.41 27.11
CA PRO A 799 11.01 8.00 25.88
C PRO A 799 9.90 7.15 25.20
N THR A 800 9.14 6.38 25.97
CA THR A 800 8.17 5.38 25.47
C THR A 800 6.71 5.85 25.50
N LEU A 801 6.43 7.08 25.97
CA LEU A 801 5.08 7.64 26.00
C LEU A 801 4.31 7.64 24.65
N PRO A 802 4.94 7.84 23.47
CA PRO A 802 4.21 7.79 22.20
C PRO A 802 3.65 6.39 21.89
N PHE A 803 4.36 5.33 22.29
CA PHE A 803 3.98 3.94 22.02
C PHE A 803 2.83 3.46 22.91
N CYS A 804 2.79 3.88 24.18
CA CYS A 804 1.70 3.52 25.09
C CYS A 804 0.38 4.25 24.75
N PHE A 805 0.46 5.47 24.23
CA PHE A 805 -0.72 6.23 23.78
C PHE A 805 -1.33 5.62 22.51
N LEU A 806 -0.48 5.16 21.57
CA LEU A 806 -0.90 4.41 20.39
C LEU A 806 -1.52 3.04 20.76
N ALA A 807 -1.00 2.37 21.79
CA ALA A 807 -1.52 1.09 22.28
C ALA A 807 -2.86 1.20 23.03
N TYR A 808 -3.12 2.33 23.72
CA TYR A 808 -4.40 2.57 24.41
C TYR A 808 -5.53 2.91 23.41
N ILE A 809 -5.26 3.73 22.40
CA ILE A 809 -6.19 4.03 21.29
C ILE A 809 -6.47 2.78 20.44
N TRP A 810 -5.49 1.85 20.38
CA TRP A 810 -5.62 0.58 19.68
C TRP A 810 -6.67 -0.35 20.29
N GLN A 811 -6.88 -0.31 21.60
CA GLN A 811 -7.82 -1.21 22.29
C GLN A 811 -9.31 -0.85 22.05
N GLU A 812 -9.63 0.43 21.85
CA GLU A 812 -11.01 0.89 21.64
C GLU A 812 -11.53 0.65 20.20
N ASN A 813 -10.63 0.55 19.21
CA ASN A 813 -10.99 0.41 17.78
C ASN A 813 -11.22 -1.04 17.29
N LEU A 814 -10.99 -2.05 18.16
CA LEU A 814 -11.12 -3.48 17.87
C LEU A 814 -12.58 -4.00 17.75
N SER A 815 -13.57 -3.12 17.71
CA SER A 815 -14.99 -3.50 17.86
C SER A 815 -15.78 -3.78 16.57
N ASN A 816 -15.22 -3.62 15.36
CA ASN A 816 -15.99 -3.79 14.12
C ASN A 816 -15.34 -4.68 13.03
N HIS A 817 -16.05 -5.72 12.60
CA HIS A 817 -15.68 -6.70 11.57
C HIS A 817 -15.60 -6.12 10.13
N ARG A 818 -14.62 -5.27 9.79
CA ARG A 818 -14.56 -4.68 8.44
C ARG A 818 -13.20 -4.89 7.75
N ARG A 819 -13.21 -5.25 6.46
CA ARG A 819 -12.00 -5.50 5.64
C ARG A 819 -11.61 -4.32 4.72
N GLN A 820 -12.31 -3.19 4.86
CA GLN A 820 -12.06 -1.91 4.16
C GLN A 820 -11.99 -0.80 5.20
N PHE A 821 -11.21 0.24 4.93
CA PHE A 821 -11.11 1.40 5.83
C PHE A 821 -12.45 2.12 5.83
N ASN A 822 -12.92 2.56 6.99
CA ASN A 822 -14.05 3.50 7.07
C ASN A 822 -13.51 4.93 6.93
N THR A 823 -14.40 5.91 6.74
CA THR A 823 -14.01 7.32 6.61
C THR A 823 -13.18 7.79 7.81
N GLY A 824 -13.57 7.43 9.04
CA GLY A 824 -12.83 7.83 10.26
C GLY A 824 -11.40 7.28 10.32
N TYR A 825 -11.21 6.02 9.93
CA TYR A 825 -9.92 5.33 9.94
C TYR A 825 -9.03 5.82 8.80
N PHE A 826 -9.60 6.08 7.62
CA PHE A 826 -8.88 6.74 6.53
C PHE A 826 -8.43 8.15 6.93
N THR A 827 -9.33 8.94 7.52
CA THR A 827 -9.01 10.28 8.03
C THR A 827 -7.94 10.23 9.11
N PHE A 828 -7.99 9.26 10.03
CA PHE A 828 -6.95 9.04 11.02
C PHE A 828 -5.58 8.79 10.39
N TRP A 829 -5.49 7.89 9.40
CA TRP A 829 -4.23 7.63 8.69
C TRP A 829 -3.75 8.80 7.83
N ALA A 830 -4.67 9.58 7.26
CA ALA A 830 -4.31 10.82 6.56
C ALA A 830 -3.75 11.87 7.53
N VAL A 831 -4.33 12.03 8.72
CA VAL A 831 -3.80 12.90 9.78
C VAL A 831 -2.43 12.42 10.25
N ILE A 832 -2.24 11.11 10.41
CA ILE A 832 -0.93 10.53 10.68
C ILE A 832 0.04 10.85 9.54
N ALA A 833 -0.35 10.72 8.28
CA ALA A 833 0.52 11.04 7.15
C ALA A 833 0.94 12.52 7.15
N ILE A 834 0.03 13.44 7.47
CA ILE A 834 0.33 14.88 7.61
C ILE A 834 1.29 15.10 8.79
N ALA A 835 0.95 14.61 9.97
CA ALA A 835 1.75 14.80 11.18
C ALA A 835 3.14 14.18 11.04
N TRP A 836 3.21 12.95 10.55
CA TRP A 836 4.46 12.20 10.41
C TRP A 836 5.31 12.73 9.25
N GLY A 837 4.70 13.14 8.13
CA GLY A 837 5.41 13.82 7.06
C GLY A 837 6.02 15.14 7.53
N THR A 838 5.31 15.90 8.36
CA THR A 838 5.77 17.18 8.91
C THR A 838 6.84 17.00 9.98
N ILE A 839 6.60 16.15 10.97
CA ILE A 839 7.57 15.83 12.03
C ILE A 839 8.81 15.19 11.43
N GLY A 840 8.65 14.26 10.50
CA GLY A 840 9.75 13.61 9.80
C GLY A 840 10.61 14.62 9.04
N SER A 841 9.97 15.54 8.30
CA SER A 841 10.66 16.64 7.61
C SER A 841 11.39 17.55 8.60
N ALA A 842 10.75 17.93 9.71
CA ALA A 842 11.38 18.75 10.74
C ALA A 842 12.60 18.06 11.36
N VAL A 843 12.50 16.76 11.65
CA VAL A 843 13.64 15.97 12.17
C VAL A 843 14.77 15.92 11.14
N ILE A 844 14.49 15.64 9.87
CA ILE A 844 15.52 15.57 8.82
C ILE A 844 16.22 16.92 8.60
N ILE A 845 15.48 18.03 8.71
CA ILE A 845 16.02 19.38 8.51
C ILE A 845 16.78 19.86 9.75
N VAL A 846 16.19 19.73 10.95
CA VAL A 846 16.67 20.37 12.18
C VAL A 846 17.73 19.52 12.89
N LEU A 847 17.61 18.20 12.90
CA LEU A 847 18.53 17.34 13.65
C LEU A 847 20.01 17.53 13.26
N PRO A 848 20.38 17.59 11.96
CA PRO A 848 21.78 17.84 11.58
C PRO A 848 22.30 19.20 12.06
N LEU A 849 21.43 20.22 12.16
CA LEU A 849 21.79 21.55 12.66
C LEU A 849 22.04 21.52 14.17
N VAL A 850 21.18 20.83 14.92
CA VAL A 850 21.30 20.69 16.38
C VAL A 850 22.58 19.92 16.75
N GLU A 851 22.87 18.80 16.09
CA GLU A 851 24.09 18.01 16.36
C GLU A 851 25.38 18.75 16.01
N SER A 852 25.29 19.67 15.05
CA SER A 852 26.41 20.49 14.62
C SER A 852 26.48 21.81 15.38
N TRP A 853 25.56 22.10 16.31
CA TRP A 853 25.39 23.41 16.96
C TRP A 853 26.67 23.94 17.61
N GLU A 854 27.34 23.14 18.44
CA GLU A 854 28.62 23.53 19.08
C GLU A 854 29.67 23.92 18.03
N THR A 855 29.66 23.22 16.89
CA THR A 855 30.57 23.50 15.80
C THR A 855 30.19 24.79 15.10
N ILE A 856 28.90 25.05 14.86
CA ILE A 856 28.42 26.33 14.33
C ILE A 856 28.84 27.47 15.26
N GLN A 857 28.71 27.28 16.57
CA GLN A 857 29.12 28.27 17.57
C GLN A 857 30.62 28.53 17.54
N ASN A 858 31.46 27.49 17.55
CA ASN A 858 32.92 27.62 17.48
C ASN A 858 33.38 28.33 16.20
N VAL A 859 32.66 28.09 15.12
CA VAL A 859 32.87 28.71 13.82
C VAL A 859 32.49 30.18 13.83
N LEU A 860 31.31 30.50 14.36
CA LEU A 860 30.85 31.87 14.50
C LEU A 860 31.76 32.66 15.46
N LEU A 861 32.19 32.05 16.57
CA LEU A 861 33.18 32.61 17.49
C LEU A 861 34.54 32.81 16.81
N GLY A 862 34.98 31.83 16.02
CA GLY A 862 36.20 31.90 15.21
C GLY A 862 36.18 33.01 14.18
N MET A 863 35.02 33.27 13.56
CA MET A 863 34.85 34.39 12.62
C MET A 863 35.06 35.77 13.25
N PHE A 864 34.91 35.89 14.57
CA PHE A 864 35.11 37.13 15.32
C PHE A 864 36.40 37.12 16.15
N THR A 865 37.20 36.05 16.12
CA THR A 865 38.48 35.95 16.85
C THR A 865 39.65 35.74 15.90
N ASN A 866 40.80 36.32 16.24
CA ASN A 866 41.94 36.46 15.32
C ASN A 866 42.54 35.06 15.00
N ASP A 867 42.28 34.53 13.80
CA ASP A 867 42.67 33.18 13.34
C ASP A 867 44.14 32.80 13.66
N ARG A 868 45.05 33.78 13.66
CA ARG A 868 46.48 33.59 14.00
C ARG A 868 46.75 33.11 15.42
N LEU A 869 45.87 33.43 16.37
CA LEU A 869 46.02 33.05 17.78
C LEU A 869 45.63 31.59 18.01
N ILE A 870 44.56 31.14 17.36
CA ILE A 870 44.08 29.76 17.45
C ILE A 870 45.06 28.82 16.74
N GLU A 871 45.58 29.19 15.57
CA GLU A 871 46.56 28.39 14.82
C GLU A 871 47.86 28.19 15.64
N LYS A 872 48.32 29.23 16.36
CA LYS A 872 49.45 29.11 17.29
C LYS A 872 49.15 28.23 18.50
N MET A 873 47.93 28.31 19.04
CA MET A 873 47.52 27.52 20.20
C MET A 873 47.38 26.03 19.85
N GLU A 874 46.82 25.70 18.68
CA GLU A 874 46.74 24.32 18.20
C GLU A 874 48.12 23.75 17.86
N GLU A 875 49.01 24.55 17.25
CA GLU A 875 50.39 24.14 17.00
C GLU A 875 51.15 23.87 18.32
N LEU A 876 50.95 24.73 19.33
CA LEU A 876 51.48 24.53 20.69
C LEU A 876 50.93 23.27 21.34
N ASN A 877 49.63 23.00 21.25
CA ASN A 877 49.00 21.80 21.82
C ASN A 877 49.49 20.52 21.14
N LEU A 878 49.67 20.54 19.82
CA LEU A 878 50.19 19.40 19.08
C LEU A 878 51.65 19.12 19.47
N LYS A 879 52.48 20.16 19.56
CA LYS A 879 53.87 20.05 20.05
C LYS A 879 53.89 19.52 21.48
N LEU A 880 53.02 20.01 22.35
CA LEU A 880 52.91 19.57 23.74
C LEU A 880 52.51 18.09 23.83
N GLN A 881 51.51 17.64 23.07
CA GLN A 881 51.12 16.22 23.05
C GLN A 881 52.23 15.32 22.50
N THR A 882 52.95 15.78 21.47
CA THR A 882 54.07 15.03 20.89
C THR A 882 55.18 14.87 21.93
N ILE A 883 55.53 15.93 22.65
CA ILE A 883 56.51 15.90 23.77
C ILE A 883 56.03 14.97 24.88
N ILE A 884 54.77 15.07 25.30
CA ILE A 884 54.17 14.22 26.33
C ILE A 884 54.18 12.74 25.93
N SER A 885 54.00 12.43 24.64
CA SER A 885 54.04 11.06 24.11
C SER A 885 55.45 10.50 23.94
N ALA A 886 56.45 11.37 23.76
CA ALA A 886 57.85 11.00 23.62
C ALA A 886 58.59 10.89 24.96
N MET A 887 58.02 11.43 26.05
CA MET A 887 58.57 11.31 27.40
C MET A 887 58.49 9.86 27.92
N PRO A 888 59.59 9.31 28.48
CA PRO A 888 59.57 8.03 29.18
C PRO A 888 58.59 8.04 30.36
N GLU A 889 57.89 6.93 30.62
CA GLU A 889 56.85 6.84 31.67
C GLU A 889 57.35 7.27 33.06
N ALA A 890 58.61 6.99 33.40
CA ALA A 890 59.22 7.39 34.67
C ALA A 890 59.26 8.92 34.86
N GLU A 891 59.52 9.67 33.79
CA GLU A 891 59.61 11.13 33.83
C GLU A 891 58.21 11.77 33.87
N ARG A 892 57.23 11.14 33.21
CA ARG A 892 55.82 11.54 33.30
C ARG A 892 55.28 11.36 34.73
N ILE A 893 55.60 10.25 35.39
CA ILE A 893 55.20 9.98 36.78
C ILE A 893 55.85 11.00 37.73
N TYR A 894 57.16 11.26 37.57
CA TYR A 894 57.87 12.26 38.38
C TYR A 894 57.27 13.67 38.26
N LEU A 895 56.91 14.10 37.04
CA LEU A 895 56.30 15.41 36.83
C LEU A 895 54.88 15.49 37.39
N LEU A 896 54.09 14.42 37.30
CA LEU A 896 52.76 14.35 37.92
C LEU A 896 52.83 14.40 39.46
N GLU A 897 53.82 13.76 40.07
CA GLU A 897 54.06 13.86 41.51
C GLU A 897 54.50 15.27 41.93
N LYS A 898 55.39 15.89 41.15
CA LYS A 898 55.83 17.27 41.37
C LYS A 898 54.67 18.28 41.25
N GLU A 899 53.75 18.05 40.32
CA GLU A 899 52.56 18.90 40.16
C GLU A 899 51.56 18.72 41.30
N LYS A 900 51.38 17.48 41.78
CA LYS A 900 50.60 17.20 43.00
C LYS A 900 51.21 17.84 44.23
N ALA A 901 52.53 17.79 44.38
CA ALA A 901 53.24 18.45 45.48
C ALA A 901 53.03 19.97 45.43
N LYS A 902 53.17 20.61 44.27
CA LYS A 902 52.88 22.04 44.10
C LYS A 902 51.43 22.42 44.40
N LYS A 903 50.45 21.61 43.97
CA LYS A 903 49.03 21.85 44.28
C LYS A 903 48.74 21.70 45.77
N LYS A 904 49.41 20.75 46.43
CA LYS A 904 49.30 20.56 47.87
C LYS A 904 49.89 21.75 48.63
N GLU A 905 51.08 22.18 48.24
CA GLU A 905 51.76 23.36 48.81
C GLU A 905 50.94 24.65 48.59
N ALA A 906 50.37 24.83 47.39
CA ALA A 906 49.44 25.93 47.10
C ALA A 906 48.18 25.87 47.97
N SER A 907 47.61 24.68 48.18
CA SER A 907 46.43 24.51 49.05
C SER A 907 46.74 24.74 50.53
N GLU A 908 47.93 24.37 51.00
CA GLU A 908 48.38 24.62 52.37
C GLU A 908 48.63 26.11 52.61
N ILE A 909 49.18 26.82 51.62
CA ILE A 909 49.30 28.28 51.63
C ILE A 909 47.92 28.95 51.64
N GLU A 910 46.97 28.45 50.85
CA GLU A 910 45.60 28.99 50.80
C GLU A 910 44.82 28.74 52.12
N VAL A 911 45.14 27.66 52.83
CA VAL A 911 44.63 27.37 54.19
C VAL A 911 45.33 28.20 55.26
N GLN A 912 46.61 28.58 55.09
CA GLN A 912 47.30 29.51 56.00
C GLN A 912 46.90 30.98 55.80
N ILE A 913 46.40 31.34 54.61
CA ILE A 913 45.90 32.69 54.28
C ILE A 913 44.44 32.90 54.74
N LYS A 914 43.69 31.82 54.98
CA LYS A 914 42.36 31.84 55.63
C LYS A 914 42.49 31.72 57.14
#